data_AF-A0ABD3QFV0-F1
#
_entry.id   AF-A0ABD3QFV0-F1
#
_cell.length_a   1.000
_cell.length_b   1.000
_cell.length_c   1.000
_cell.angle_alpha   90.00
_cell.angle_beta   90.00
_cell.angle_gamma   90.00
#
_symmetry.space_group_name_H-M   'P 1'
#
loop_
_entity.id
_entity.type
_entity.pdbx_description
1 polymer ?
#
loop_
_entity_poly.entity_id
_entity_poly.type
_entity_poly.pdbx_seq_one_letter_code
_entity_poly.pdbx_strand_id
1 'polypeptide(L)'
;MGMNDKKIIPTQSGCTVHVNASRVAIELPTETKCGTPFHGWNSLSSATVNGGFRSFPCRSSPPFSSDDADKIQVCGVINCKVPASYDGIHPDPAILIQNAIDNDGDVQLNADSTVGLMTAAYMKTLRTATRSSSNVVVDAIVTAGVSNARAVGADADCFDLPVKSKSQDKGKKTPPPPGTINTVVVINAPLSQSAMVEAYAIAIEAKCAACFDLSLTCAKSGKSAQGTGTDCVVLVCPTTSITYKQADNIHIDENGTKNCRCDLISYAGKHTLLGEFVGQAVREATREAIRANIRELYGSIWRYHCARYLKWIRNLILRGAQPCVPPFPMMPVPSAPSEVLVLGVTLILFSFFVGSLFLPRAATVLMAAASWDRCLPSVPLAVHPVVLAGKVISFVTTKMTPERVYQNPAFGFLGGLVFLVGMISLFVCGGHLFLSSVQWMTRLFSTHACYYSHTYCDNHKKKIQIMMDFMPWIAEVALVETTFSLQLLCTISLQMARFLERSQLDEARSQLSWLCSRDSTHLNSEDLAGATLESLSENLSDGTIAPWFWYVTFGPLGALGYRIANTLDSRVGYRGGKYEWFGKPSARFDDLINLIPARVTAIALCLAAYIIPNKTCCAKTGLKTARKDCSQCSSPNAGWPMAAMAGILQVRLEKKGEYCLGKNIIGVKDPNPSDIRAGHWVAQVAGGLSLLAAIIVLLFQSLIVHKGP
;
A
#
# COMPACT_ATOMS: atom_id res chain seq x y z
N MET A 1 21.63 26.84 13.56
CA MET A 1 22.45 26.82 14.79
C MET A 1 23.88 27.05 14.35
N GLY A 2 24.43 28.21 14.72
CA GLY A 2 25.86 28.48 14.54
C GLY A 2 26.69 27.56 15.44
N MET A 3 27.98 27.43 15.16
CA MET A 3 28.90 26.47 15.79
C MET A 3 29.09 26.63 17.32
N ASN A 4 28.54 27.67 17.96
CA ASN A 4 28.85 28.02 19.37
C ASN A 4 27.65 28.09 20.34
N ASP A 5 26.42 27.78 19.93
CA ASP A 5 25.26 27.90 20.83
C ASP A 5 25.13 26.65 21.73
N LYS A 6 25.66 26.72 22.96
CA LYS A 6 25.32 25.77 24.03
C LYS A 6 23.88 25.99 24.47
N LYS A 7 23.06 24.94 24.47
CA LYS A 7 21.66 25.00 24.90
C LYS A 7 21.41 24.05 26.07
N ILE A 8 20.83 24.58 27.13
CA ILE A 8 20.38 23.82 28.30
C ILE A 8 18.85 23.68 28.21
N ILE A 9 18.34 22.45 28.34
CA ILE A 9 16.92 22.14 28.28
C ILE A 9 16.55 21.43 29.59
N PRO A 10 15.87 22.11 30.53
CA PRO A 10 15.32 21.44 31.71
C PRO A 10 14.13 20.57 31.31
N THR A 11 14.01 19.40 31.94
CA THR A 11 12.92 18.43 31.71
C THR A 11 12.00 18.34 32.94
N GLN A 12 10.78 17.80 32.80
CA GLN A 12 9.86 17.76 33.95
C GLN A 12 10.19 16.66 34.96
N SER A 13 10.97 15.64 34.58
CA SER A 13 11.52 14.62 35.49
C SER A 13 12.62 15.16 36.40
N GLY A 14 13.12 16.37 36.14
CA GLY A 14 14.22 16.98 36.89
C GLY A 14 15.59 16.81 36.24
N CYS A 15 15.68 16.13 35.09
CA CYS A 15 16.94 16.03 34.35
C CYS A 15 17.28 17.33 33.62
N THR A 16 18.57 17.57 33.46
CA THR A 16 19.10 18.68 32.66
C THR A 16 19.75 18.14 31.39
N VAL A 17 19.27 18.59 30.22
CA VAL A 17 19.82 18.17 28.92
C VAL A 17 20.69 19.28 28.35
N HIS A 18 21.98 19.01 28.22
CA HIS A 18 22.99 19.89 27.64
C HIS A 18 23.25 19.50 26.20
N VAL A 19 23.13 20.46 25.28
CA VAL A 19 23.25 20.22 23.83
C VAL A 19 24.27 21.15 23.23
N ASN A 20 25.20 20.59 22.46
CA ASN A 20 26.12 21.33 21.62
C ASN A 20 26.22 20.69 20.22
N ALA A 21 27.18 21.12 19.40
CA ALA A 21 27.34 20.62 18.04
C ALA A 21 27.84 19.16 17.95
N SER A 22 28.52 18.67 18.99
CA SER A 22 29.21 17.38 19.04
C SER A 22 28.56 16.35 19.98
N ARG A 23 27.69 16.74 20.91
CA ARG A 23 27.07 15.84 21.88
C ARG A 23 25.76 16.35 22.48
N VAL A 24 25.02 15.41 23.06
CA VAL A 24 23.90 15.65 23.98
C VAL A 24 24.25 14.94 25.30
N ALA A 25 24.42 15.70 26.39
CA ALA A 25 24.65 15.17 27.73
C ALA A 25 23.38 15.34 28.57
N ILE A 26 23.01 14.31 29.33
CA ILE A 26 21.81 14.27 30.16
C ILE A 26 22.26 14.00 31.59
N GLU A 27 22.14 15.00 32.43
CA GLU A 27 22.40 14.91 33.86
C GLU A 27 21.13 14.45 34.57
N LEU A 28 21.22 13.35 35.33
CA LEU A 28 20.11 12.81 36.09
C LEU A 28 20.00 13.54 37.43
N PRO A 29 18.78 13.80 37.93
CA PRO A 29 18.61 14.55 39.16
C PRO A 29 19.09 13.73 40.36
N THR A 30 19.74 14.43 41.29
CA THR A 30 20.16 13.90 42.58
C THR A 30 19.05 13.96 43.64
N GLU A 31 17.99 14.76 43.40
CA GLU A 31 16.83 14.93 44.28
C GLU A 31 15.50 14.95 43.51
N THR A 32 14.39 14.50 44.12
CA THR A 32 13.05 14.61 43.53
C THR A 32 12.50 16.06 43.59
N LYS A 33 11.43 16.36 42.83
CA LYS A 33 10.63 17.59 43.01
C LYS A 33 10.06 17.79 44.43
N CYS A 34 10.02 16.73 45.24
CA CYS A 34 9.58 16.77 46.64
C CYS A 34 10.75 16.96 47.63
N GLY A 35 11.96 17.29 47.16
CA GLY A 35 13.09 17.72 48.01
C GLY A 35 13.86 16.57 48.64
N THR A 36 13.91 15.43 47.98
CA THR A 36 14.39 14.19 48.60
C THR A 36 15.44 13.46 47.77
N PRO A 37 16.57 13.06 48.37
CA PRO A 37 17.71 12.53 47.64
C PRO A 37 17.44 11.13 47.05
N PHE A 38 17.87 10.93 45.80
CA PHE A 38 17.90 9.61 45.15
C PHE A 38 19.17 8.86 45.56
N HIS A 39 19.03 7.62 46.06
CA HIS A 39 20.17 6.74 46.33
C HIS A 39 20.60 5.93 45.10
N GLY A 40 20.50 6.50 43.88
CA GLY A 40 20.96 5.89 42.63
C GLY A 40 19.91 5.72 41.55
N TRP A 41 20.39 5.59 40.30
CA TRP A 41 19.59 5.27 39.12
C TRP A 41 20.02 3.95 38.49
N ASN A 42 19.04 3.13 38.13
CA ASN A 42 19.18 1.94 37.30
C ASN A 42 19.01 2.29 35.83
N SER A 43 19.66 1.51 34.95
CA SER A 43 19.45 1.63 33.51
C SER A 43 19.27 0.27 32.83
N LEU A 44 18.50 0.27 31.74
CA LEU A 44 18.40 -0.80 30.77
C LEU A 44 18.70 -0.22 29.39
N SER A 45 19.74 -0.69 28.72
CA SER A 45 20.17 -0.12 27.45
C SER A 45 20.72 -1.14 26.46
N SER A 46 20.65 -0.78 25.17
CA SER A 46 21.41 -1.42 24.09
C SER A 46 22.71 -0.68 23.75
N ALA A 47 23.19 0.17 24.66
CA ALA A 47 24.30 1.10 24.45
C ALA A 47 25.58 0.63 25.18
N THR A 48 26.70 1.32 24.95
CA THR A 48 27.97 1.00 25.62
C THR A 48 28.04 1.74 26.96
N VAL A 49 28.35 1.03 28.03
CA VAL A 49 28.68 1.63 29.34
C VAL A 49 30.20 1.68 29.46
N ASN A 50 30.75 2.80 29.92
CA ASN A 50 32.17 2.88 30.21
C ASN A 50 32.47 1.89 31.36
N GLY A 51 33.28 0.85 31.10
CA GLY A 51 33.42 -0.32 31.99
C GLY A 51 33.00 -1.67 31.39
N GLY A 52 32.76 -1.70 30.07
CA GLY A 52 32.43 -2.89 29.27
C GLY A 52 30.93 -3.00 28.96
N PHE A 53 30.56 -3.84 27.98
CA PHE A 53 29.17 -4.20 27.68
C PHE A 53 28.51 -4.85 28.91
N ARG A 54 28.04 -4.06 29.86
CA ARG A 54 27.28 -4.55 31.02
C ARG A 54 25.78 -4.44 30.72
N SER A 55 25.33 -5.15 29.69
CA SER A 55 23.94 -5.60 29.62
C SER A 55 23.78 -6.70 30.66
N PHE A 56 22.80 -6.58 31.58
CA PHE A 56 22.57 -7.57 32.64
C PHE A 56 22.62 -9.02 32.12
N PRO A 57 23.27 -9.96 32.85
CA PRO A 57 23.32 -11.34 32.46
C PRO A 57 21.96 -12.00 32.73
N CYS A 58 21.35 -12.52 31.66
CA CYS A 58 20.34 -13.56 31.79
C CYS A 58 21.06 -14.84 32.22
N ARG A 59 21.19 -15.12 33.52
CA ARG A 59 21.49 -16.47 34.06
C ARG A 59 21.20 -16.59 35.55
N SER A 60 20.53 -17.69 35.87
CA SER A 60 20.19 -18.24 37.18
C SER A 60 21.39 -18.90 37.86
N SER A 61 21.96 -18.30 38.93
CA SER A 61 22.61 -18.97 40.09
C SER A 61 23.45 -17.98 40.94
N PRO A 62 23.43 -18.03 42.29
CA PRO A 62 24.31 -17.26 43.18
C PRO A 62 25.61 -18.05 43.55
N PRO A 63 26.61 -17.47 44.24
CA PRO A 63 26.66 -16.14 44.85
C PRO A 63 27.81 -15.26 44.31
N PHE A 64 27.46 -14.08 43.80
CA PHE A 64 28.16 -12.90 44.27
C PHE A 64 27.51 -12.53 45.61
N SER A 65 28.32 -12.20 46.61
CA SER A 65 27.83 -11.69 47.89
C SER A 65 26.83 -10.55 47.66
N SER A 66 25.79 -10.52 48.49
CA SER A 66 24.71 -9.54 48.49
C SER A 66 25.15 -8.07 48.54
N ASP A 67 26.44 -7.79 48.77
CA ASP A 67 26.98 -6.45 48.99
C ASP A 67 27.56 -5.77 47.73
N ASP A 68 27.65 -6.47 46.59
CA ASP A 68 28.23 -5.91 45.35
C ASP A 68 27.20 -5.61 44.25
N ALA A 69 25.95 -6.04 44.40
CA ALA A 69 24.87 -5.68 43.48
C ALA A 69 24.47 -4.20 43.56
N ASP A 70 24.88 -3.50 44.62
CA ASP A 70 24.55 -2.10 44.92
C ASP A 70 25.51 -1.06 44.32
N LYS A 71 26.54 -1.45 43.56
CA LYS A 71 27.74 -0.59 43.37
C LYS A 71 27.92 0.14 42.04
N ILE A 72 27.00 0.11 41.07
CA ILE A 72 27.13 0.98 39.87
C ILE A 72 25.81 1.67 39.57
N GLN A 73 25.67 2.85 40.17
CA GLN A 73 24.54 3.76 39.98
C GLN A 73 24.83 4.65 38.78
N VAL A 74 23.87 4.84 37.87
CA VAL A 74 24.04 5.72 36.72
C VAL A 74 23.88 7.18 37.17
N CYS A 75 24.82 8.05 36.80
CA CYS A 75 24.73 9.49 37.06
C CYS A 75 24.30 10.29 35.83
N GLY A 76 24.39 9.71 34.62
CA GLY A 76 23.95 10.39 33.41
C GLY A 76 24.03 9.55 32.14
N VAL A 77 23.60 10.17 31.04
CA VAL A 77 23.63 9.59 29.69
C VAL A 77 24.24 10.59 28.72
N ILE A 78 25.19 10.16 27.91
CA ILE A 78 25.83 11.01 26.88
C ILE A 78 25.63 10.41 25.49
N ASN A 79 25.26 11.23 24.51
CA ASN A 79 25.08 10.85 23.12
C ASN A 79 26.04 11.64 22.23
N CYS A 80 27.12 10.99 21.81
CA CYS A 80 28.25 11.57 21.12
C CYS A 80 28.11 11.48 19.61
N LYS A 81 28.29 12.61 18.92
CA LYS A 81 28.35 12.65 17.47
C LYS A 81 29.67 12.07 16.99
N VAL A 82 29.60 11.09 16.09
CA VAL A 82 30.78 10.54 15.42
C VAL A 82 30.88 11.00 13.97
N PRO A 83 32.11 11.07 13.40
CA PRO A 83 32.30 11.28 11.98
C PRO A 83 31.59 10.19 11.17
N ALA A 84 31.11 10.55 9.98
CA ALA A 84 30.47 9.58 9.09
C ALA A 84 31.43 8.45 8.64
N SER A 85 32.74 8.65 8.78
CA SER A 85 33.79 7.69 8.46
C SER A 85 34.19 6.79 9.63
N TYR A 86 33.52 6.87 10.78
CA TYR A 86 33.84 6.05 11.95
C TYR A 86 33.59 4.57 11.64
N ASP A 87 34.61 3.73 11.87
CA ASP A 87 34.62 2.31 11.51
C ASP A 87 34.05 1.39 12.60
N GLY A 88 33.60 1.96 13.73
CA GLY A 88 33.11 1.20 14.87
C GLY A 88 34.21 0.69 15.81
N ILE A 89 35.48 0.94 15.47
CA ILE A 89 36.63 0.33 16.15
C ILE A 89 37.65 1.40 16.59
N HIS A 90 37.88 2.43 15.79
CA HIS A 90 38.95 3.41 16.00
C HIS A 90 38.45 4.86 16.01
N PRO A 91 38.68 5.62 17.11
CA PRO A 91 39.14 5.13 18.41
C PRO A 91 38.11 4.19 19.07
N ASP A 92 38.55 3.43 20.07
CA ASP A 92 37.67 2.54 20.84
C ASP A 92 36.44 3.33 21.37
N PRO A 93 35.21 2.80 21.25
CA PRO A 93 34.00 3.46 21.73
C PRO A 93 34.08 3.96 23.17
N ALA A 94 34.66 3.19 24.09
CA ALA A 94 34.79 3.55 25.50
C ALA A 94 35.72 4.76 25.66
N ILE A 95 36.86 4.76 24.97
CA ILE A 95 37.80 5.88 24.96
C ILE A 95 37.16 7.14 24.36
N LEU A 96 36.36 6.99 23.30
CA LEU A 96 35.66 8.10 22.68
C LEU A 96 34.63 8.73 23.63
N ILE A 97 33.87 7.89 24.35
CA ILE A 97 32.90 8.33 25.35
C ILE A 97 33.62 9.00 26.53
N GLN A 98 34.69 8.38 27.05
CA GLN A 98 35.53 8.94 28.10
C GLN A 98 36.02 10.35 27.75
N ASN A 99 36.64 10.49 26.58
CA ASN A 99 37.11 11.79 26.09
C ASN A 99 35.96 12.79 25.93
N ALA A 100 34.77 12.34 25.54
CA ALA A 100 33.62 13.22 25.40
C ALA A 100 33.10 13.74 26.76
N ILE A 101 33.28 12.97 27.83
CA ILE A 101 32.95 13.35 29.21
C ILE A 101 34.05 14.28 29.77
N ASP A 102 35.32 13.89 29.65
CA ASP A 102 36.45 14.66 30.20
C ASP A 102 36.58 16.06 29.57
N ASN A 103 36.19 16.19 28.30
CA ASN A 103 36.17 17.47 27.58
C ASN A 103 34.85 18.25 27.75
N ASP A 104 34.00 17.88 28.71
CA ASP A 104 32.74 18.59 29.05
C ASP A 104 32.87 19.32 30.38
N GLY A 105 33.77 20.33 30.44
CA GLY A 105 34.02 21.12 31.65
C GLY A 105 32.82 21.88 32.24
N ASP A 106 31.62 21.75 31.65
CA ASP A 106 30.37 22.37 32.10
C ASP A 106 29.36 21.37 32.69
N VAL A 107 29.60 20.05 32.60
CA VAL A 107 28.66 19.01 33.07
C VAL A 107 29.40 18.03 33.97
N GLN A 108 28.90 17.81 35.19
CA GLN A 108 29.52 16.91 36.17
C GLN A 108 29.11 15.44 35.95
N LEU A 109 29.43 14.90 34.76
CA LEU A 109 29.27 13.47 34.51
C LEU A 109 30.51 12.70 34.98
N ASN A 110 30.30 11.64 35.76
CA ASN A 110 31.36 10.69 36.09
C ASN A 110 31.40 9.60 35.01
N ALA A 111 32.59 9.39 34.45
CA ALA A 111 32.77 8.48 33.34
C ALA A 111 32.51 7.01 33.69
N ASP A 112 32.76 6.59 34.93
CA ASP A 112 32.51 5.21 35.40
C ASP A 112 31.02 4.88 35.61
N SER A 113 30.16 5.90 35.65
CA SER A 113 28.73 5.80 35.92
C SER A 113 27.86 6.46 34.85
N THR A 114 28.39 6.67 33.64
CA THR A 114 27.64 7.27 32.52
C THR A 114 27.38 6.27 31.41
N VAL A 115 26.15 6.24 30.89
CA VAL A 115 25.78 5.45 29.70
C VAL A 115 26.15 6.23 28.44
N GLY A 116 26.97 5.63 27.58
CA GLY A 116 27.45 6.26 26.36
C GLY A 116 26.77 5.75 25.09
N LEU A 117 26.24 6.70 24.32
CA LEU A 117 25.62 6.52 23.02
C LEU A 117 26.49 7.17 21.95
N MET A 118 26.45 6.61 20.74
CA MET A 118 27.15 7.15 19.57
C MET A 118 26.14 7.37 18.45
N THR A 119 26.30 8.44 17.68
CA THR A 119 25.33 8.77 16.64
C THR A 119 25.95 9.48 15.45
N ALA A 120 25.48 9.13 14.25
CA ALA A 120 25.73 9.91 13.03
C ALA A 120 24.69 11.03 12.82
N ALA A 121 23.66 11.10 13.67
CA ALA A 121 22.62 12.11 13.55
C ALA A 121 23.16 13.52 13.83
N TYR A 122 22.52 14.53 13.21
CA TYR A 122 22.79 15.91 13.55
C TYR A 122 22.19 16.25 14.92
N MET A 123 22.98 16.80 15.85
CA MET A 123 22.52 17.16 17.20
C MET A 123 21.29 18.09 17.21
N LYS A 124 21.16 18.97 16.20
CA LYS A 124 19.98 19.84 16.02
C LYS A 124 18.65 19.10 15.76
N THR A 125 18.70 17.81 15.47
CA THR A 125 17.51 16.96 15.35
C THR A 125 16.94 16.54 16.69
N LEU A 126 17.63 16.82 17.80
CA LEU A 126 17.17 16.51 19.15
C LEU A 126 15.74 17.02 19.38
N ARG A 127 14.86 16.13 19.82
CA ARG A 127 13.53 16.47 20.30
C ARG A 127 13.29 15.80 21.64
N THR A 128 12.58 16.51 22.49
CA THR A 128 12.13 16.03 23.79
C THR A 128 10.62 15.99 23.79
N ALA A 129 10.04 15.01 24.47
CA ALA A 129 8.62 14.96 24.75
C ALA A 129 8.42 14.41 26.16
N THR A 130 7.48 15.01 26.88
CA THR A 130 7.22 14.69 28.28
C THR A 130 5.77 14.26 28.45
N ARG A 131 5.55 13.26 29.31
CA ARG A 131 4.23 12.89 29.81
C ARG A 131 4.27 12.81 31.31
N SER A 132 3.27 13.37 31.96
CA SER A 132 3.20 13.44 33.42
C SER A 132 1.77 13.25 33.91
N SER A 133 1.66 12.59 35.05
CA SER A 133 0.48 12.47 35.90
C SER A 133 0.97 12.48 37.34
N SER A 134 0.07 12.71 38.30
CA SER A 134 0.32 13.06 39.70
C SER A 134 1.59 12.47 40.34
N ASN A 135 1.95 11.21 40.06
CA ASN A 135 3.10 10.52 40.64
C ASN A 135 4.14 9.97 39.63
N VAL A 136 3.91 10.08 38.32
CA VAL A 136 4.80 9.49 37.29
C VAL A 136 5.04 10.48 36.15
N VAL A 137 6.31 10.68 35.82
CA VAL A 137 6.82 11.53 34.75
C VAL A 137 7.73 10.70 33.86
N VAL A 138 7.50 10.78 32.56
CA VAL A 138 8.30 10.14 31.52
C VAL A 138 8.81 11.20 30.56
N ASP A 139 10.13 11.32 30.46
CA ASP A 139 10.81 12.16 29.48
C ASP A 139 11.45 11.28 28.39
N ALA A 140 11.08 11.53 27.14
CA ALA A 140 11.71 10.92 25.98
C ALA A 140 12.59 11.95 25.26
N ILE A 141 13.85 11.61 25.04
CA ILE A 141 14.87 12.47 24.43
C ILE A 141 15.43 11.72 23.22
N VAL A 142 15.19 12.24 22.01
CA VAL A 142 15.48 11.52 20.76
C VAL A 142 16.29 12.36 19.79
N THR A 143 17.36 11.78 19.24
CA THR A 143 18.09 12.29 18.06
C THR A 143 17.86 11.34 16.89
N ALA A 144 17.72 11.86 15.66
CA ALA A 144 17.41 11.03 14.51
C ALA A 144 18.21 11.42 13.25
N GLY A 145 18.78 10.41 12.60
CA GLY A 145 19.30 10.48 11.23
C GLY A 145 18.78 9.29 10.44
N VAL A 146 18.06 9.52 9.34
CA VAL A 146 17.34 8.43 8.60
C VAL A 146 17.90 8.15 7.20
N SER A 147 19.11 8.61 6.92
CA SER A 147 19.86 8.43 5.66
C SER A 147 20.05 6.97 5.26
N ASN A 148 20.19 6.07 6.22
CA ASN A 148 20.40 4.63 6.03
C ASN A 148 19.24 3.77 6.56
N ALA A 149 18.00 4.30 6.64
CA ALA A 149 16.86 3.57 7.23
C ALA A 149 16.77 2.10 6.75
N ARG A 150 16.47 1.19 7.69
CA ARG A 150 16.45 -0.27 7.48
C ARG A 150 15.14 -0.89 7.97
N ALA A 151 14.75 -1.95 7.26
CA ALA A 151 13.65 -2.81 7.66
C ALA A 151 14.21 -4.05 8.38
N VAL A 152 13.61 -4.43 9.50
CA VAL A 152 13.94 -5.68 10.21
C VAL A 152 13.65 -6.87 9.28
N GLY A 153 14.56 -7.85 9.28
CA GLY A 153 14.46 -9.04 8.42
C GLY A 153 14.71 -8.79 6.92
N ALA A 154 15.21 -7.62 6.53
CA ALA A 154 15.72 -7.39 5.17
C ALA A 154 17.15 -7.93 5.01
N ASP A 155 17.56 -8.22 3.77
CA ASP A 155 18.90 -8.74 3.46
C ASP A 155 20.02 -7.88 4.05
N ALA A 156 20.98 -8.51 4.73
CA ALA A 156 22.12 -7.84 5.36
C ALA A 156 23.04 -7.18 4.32
N ASP A 157 23.64 -6.04 4.67
CA ASP A 157 24.59 -5.30 3.81
C ASP A 157 25.98 -5.93 3.80
N CYS A 158 26.34 -6.63 4.87
CA CYS A 158 27.51 -7.48 4.98
C CYS A 158 27.07 -8.95 4.98
N PHE A 159 27.83 -9.80 4.26
CA PHE A 159 27.58 -11.25 4.20
C PHE A 159 28.23 -12.00 5.36
N ASP A 160 29.17 -11.37 6.06
CA ASP A 160 29.87 -11.96 7.19
C ASP A 160 29.23 -11.55 8.52
N LEU A 161 29.16 -12.50 9.44
CA LEU A 161 28.90 -12.23 10.85
C LEU A 161 30.00 -11.29 11.38
N PRO A 162 29.70 -10.40 12.35
CA PRO A 162 30.70 -9.54 12.97
C PRO A 162 31.60 -10.36 13.90
N VAL A 163 32.43 -11.23 13.31
CA VAL A 163 33.51 -11.96 13.95
C VAL A 163 34.79 -11.26 13.54
N LYS A 164 35.71 -11.03 14.49
CA LYS A 164 37.04 -10.43 14.27
C LYS A 164 37.80 -11.20 13.17
N SER A 165 37.60 -10.82 11.92
CA SER A 165 38.24 -11.43 10.75
C SER A 165 38.87 -10.34 9.90
N LYS A 166 40.18 -10.44 9.71
CA LYS A 166 41.06 -9.48 9.00
C LYS A 166 40.93 -9.51 7.48
N SER A 167 39.83 -10.01 6.91
CA SER A 167 39.67 -10.07 5.44
C SER A 167 38.63 -9.05 4.96
N GLN A 168 39.04 -7.79 4.81
CA GLN A 168 38.28 -6.83 4.00
C GLN A 168 38.43 -7.21 2.53
N ASP A 169 37.40 -7.84 1.98
CA ASP A 169 37.33 -8.11 0.55
C ASP A 169 37.05 -6.81 -0.23
N LYS A 170 37.89 -6.56 -1.23
CA LYS A 170 37.97 -5.32 -2.00
C LYS A 170 36.88 -5.29 -3.08
N GLY A 171 35.65 -4.99 -2.68
CA GLY A 171 34.54 -4.65 -3.58
C GLY A 171 33.96 -3.29 -3.23
N LYS A 172 34.54 -2.20 -3.75
CA LYS A 172 34.09 -0.81 -3.52
C LYS A 172 32.60 -0.63 -3.89
N LYS A 173 31.73 -0.72 -2.89
CA LYS A 173 30.51 0.11 -2.79
C LYS A 173 30.73 1.05 -1.62
N THR A 174 30.69 2.35 -1.88
CA THR A 174 30.70 3.37 -0.82
C THR A 174 29.57 3.03 0.17
N PRO A 175 29.85 2.89 1.48
CA PRO A 175 28.81 2.62 2.45
C PRO A 175 27.76 3.74 2.40
N PRO A 176 26.46 3.40 2.55
CA PRO A 176 25.42 4.41 2.56
C PRO A 176 25.67 5.42 3.68
N PRO A 177 25.28 6.69 3.49
CA PRO A 177 25.48 7.74 4.49
C PRO A 177 24.88 7.29 5.84
N PRO A 178 25.66 7.32 6.93
CA PRO A 178 25.23 6.75 8.19
C PRO A 178 24.08 7.56 8.80
N GLY A 179 23.19 6.86 9.47
CA GLY A 179 22.03 7.38 10.17
C GLY A 179 21.76 6.52 11.41
N THR A 180 21.23 7.17 12.44
CA THR A 180 21.08 6.61 13.78
C THR A 180 19.88 7.26 14.46
N ILE A 181 18.98 6.48 15.05
CA ILE A 181 17.93 6.98 15.95
C ILE A 181 18.29 6.53 17.37
N ASN A 182 18.75 7.48 18.19
CA ASN A 182 19.02 7.22 19.61
C ASN A 182 17.89 7.80 20.46
N THR A 183 17.37 6.98 21.36
CA THR A 183 16.24 7.28 22.24
C THR A 183 16.66 7.09 23.69
N VAL A 184 16.55 8.13 24.50
CA VAL A 184 16.72 8.06 25.95
C VAL A 184 15.36 8.29 26.60
N VAL A 185 14.97 7.40 27.51
CA VAL A 185 13.72 7.46 28.27
C VAL A 185 14.08 7.56 29.75
N VAL A 186 13.69 8.65 30.40
CA VAL A 186 13.85 8.84 31.83
C VAL A 186 12.49 8.72 32.50
N ILE A 187 12.38 7.88 33.51
CA ILE A 187 11.16 7.64 34.28
C ILE A 187 11.47 7.98 35.74
N ASN A 188 10.70 8.89 36.35
CA ASN A 188 10.95 9.34 37.74
C ASN A 188 10.43 8.37 38.83
N ALA A 189 10.05 7.14 38.47
CA ALA A 189 9.45 6.16 39.36
C ALA A 189 10.24 4.85 39.36
N PRO A 190 10.42 4.19 40.52
CA PRO A 190 11.17 2.95 40.62
C PRO A 190 10.41 1.81 39.93
N LEU A 191 11.10 1.07 39.07
CA LEU A 191 10.54 -0.04 38.30
C LEU A 191 11.15 -1.37 38.74
N SER A 192 10.31 -2.39 38.84
CA SER A 192 10.79 -3.77 38.89
C SER A 192 11.54 -4.15 37.60
N GLN A 193 12.36 -5.19 37.63
CA GLN A 193 13.07 -5.67 36.44
C GLN A 193 12.12 -6.05 35.29
N SER A 194 10.97 -6.66 35.60
CA SER A 194 9.91 -6.96 34.62
C SER A 194 9.33 -5.70 34.00
N ALA A 195 8.97 -4.70 34.84
CA ALA A 195 8.44 -3.43 34.36
C ALA A 195 9.44 -2.66 33.48
N MET A 196 10.75 -2.69 33.80
CA MET A 196 11.77 -2.08 32.95
C MET A 196 11.83 -2.72 31.56
N VAL A 197 11.76 -4.05 31.47
CA VAL A 197 11.78 -4.77 30.18
C VAL A 197 10.56 -4.43 29.35
N GLU A 198 9.37 -4.37 29.96
CA GLU A 198 8.13 -3.98 29.29
C GLU A 198 8.18 -2.53 28.80
N ALA A 199 8.61 -1.59 29.64
CA ALA A 199 8.76 -0.20 29.27
C ALA A 199 9.77 -0.02 28.13
N TYR A 200 10.88 -0.77 28.16
CA TYR A 200 11.87 -0.79 27.07
C TYR A 200 11.28 -1.34 25.76
N ALA A 201 10.49 -2.42 25.81
CA ALA A 201 9.80 -2.95 24.64
C ALA A 201 8.81 -1.93 24.05
N ILE A 202 8.03 -1.24 24.90
CA ILE A 202 7.10 -0.19 24.47
C ILE A 202 7.84 0.99 23.83
N ALA A 203 8.99 1.39 24.36
CA ALA A 203 9.80 2.44 23.74
C ALA A 203 10.24 2.05 22.31
N ILE A 204 10.65 0.79 22.10
CA ILE A 204 10.99 0.28 20.75
C ILE A 204 9.76 0.29 19.84
N GLU A 205 8.63 -0.22 20.29
CA GLU A 205 7.40 -0.24 19.50
C GLU A 205 6.90 1.16 19.15
N ALA A 206 7.02 2.12 20.08
CA ALA A 206 6.67 3.52 19.88
C ALA A 206 7.58 4.19 18.83
N LYS A 207 8.89 3.90 18.86
CA LYS A 207 9.83 4.32 17.81
C LYS A 207 9.45 3.73 16.45
N CYS A 208 9.13 2.43 16.42
CA CYS A 208 8.70 1.75 15.19
C CYS A 208 7.41 2.36 14.64
N ALA A 209 6.43 2.64 15.52
CA ALA A 209 5.18 3.30 15.15
C ALA A 209 5.43 4.70 14.58
N ALA A 210 6.34 5.49 15.16
CA ALA A 210 6.73 6.79 14.61
C ALA A 210 7.37 6.68 13.21
N CYS A 211 8.22 5.67 12.99
CA CYS A 211 8.82 5.39 11.67
C CYS A 211 7.75 5.01 10.65
N PHE A 212 6.76 4.22 11.06
CA PHE A 212 5.61 3.81 10.25
C PHE A 212 4.70 4.99 9.91
N ASP A 213 4.37 5.85 10.89
CA ASP A 213 3.55 7.05 10.71
C ASP A 213 4.15 8.00 9.66
N LEU A 214 5.49 8.10 9.63
CA LEU A 214 6.24 8.90 8.66
C LEU A 214 6.52 8.14 7.36
N SER A 215 6.02 6.91 7.25
CA SER A 215 6.18 6.02 6.11
C SER A 215 7.64 5.89 5.67
N LEU A 216 8.57 5.76 6.62
CA LEU A 216 9.98 5.56 6.31
C LEU A 216 10.17 4.27 5.53
N THR A 217 11.02 4.31 4.50
CA THR A 217 11.30 3.16 3.64
C THR A 217 12.74 2.73 3.79
N CYS A 218 12.96 1.42 3.82
CA CYS A 218 14.27 0.82 3.83
C CYS A 218 15.00 1.19 2.53
N ALA A 219 16.18 1.79 2.66
CA ALA A 219 16.94 2.27 1.49
C ALA A 219 17.28 1.14 0.51
N LYS A 220 17.44 -0.09 1.02
CA LYS A 220 17.80 -1.28 0.26
C LYS A 220 16.58 -2.03 -0.29
N SER A 221 15.67 -2.45 0.59
CA SER A 221 14.56 -3.34 0.21
C SER A 221 13.30 -2.60 -0.26
N GLY A 222 13.18 -1.30 0.02
CA GLY A 222 11.97 -0.52 -0.24
C GLY A 222 10.77 -0.86 0.66
N LYS A 223 10.92 -1.80 1.61
CA LYS A 223 9.91 -2.13 2.63
C LYS A 223 9.81 -1.02 3.68
N SER A 224 8.77 -1.03 4.51
CA SER A 224 8.65 -0.10 5.66
C SER A 224 9.82 -0.32 6.63
N ALA A 225 10.52 0.76 6.98
CA ALA A 225 11.63 0.74 7.92
C ALA A 225 11.13 0.96 9.36
N GLN A 226 11.70 0.19 10.30
CA GLN A 226 11.39 0.29 11.74
C GLN A 226 12.41 1.17 12.49
N GLY A 227 13.50 1.56 11.81
CA GLY A 227 14.58 2.32 12.39
C GLY A 227 15.78 2.39 11.45
N THR A 228 16.98 2.51 12.02
CA THR A 228 18.26 2.41 11.30
C THR A 228 19.05 1.18 11.75
N GLY A 229 20.19 0.93 11.09
CA GLY A 229 21.07 -0.19 11.46
C GLY A 229 21.83 -0.01 12.78
N THR A 230 21.84 1.19 13.38
CA THR A 230 22.66 1.51 14.57
C THR A 230 21.84 2.20 15.66
N ASP A 231 20.54 1.95 15.72
CA ASP A 231 19.67 2.58 16.73
C ASP A 231 19.98 2.07 18.13
N CYS A 232 20.04 2.98 19.10
CA CYS A 232 20.15 2.62 20.51
C CYS A 232 18.99 3.17 21.35
N VAL A 233 18.58 2.41 22.35
CA VAL A 233 17.59 2.84 23.35
C VAL A 233 18.21 2.73 24.74
N VAL A 234 18.02 3.75 25.56
CA VAL A 234 18.40 3.79 26.98
C VAL A 234 17.15 4.10 27.78
N LEU A 235 16.84 3.27 28.76
CA LEU A 235 15.81 3.52 29.76
C LEU A 235 16.49 3.69 31.12
N VAL A 236 16.13 4.74 31.86
CA VAL A 236 16.71 5.08 33.16
C VAL A 236 15.59 5.32 34.18
N CYS A 237 15.69 4.71 35.37
CA CYS A 237 14.75 4.88 36.47
C CYS A 237 15.44 4.77 37.84
N PRO A 238 14.86 5.32 38.93
CA PRO A 238 15.40 5.21 40.29
C PRO A 238 15.54 3.77 40.81
N THR A 239 16.51 3.53 41.71
CA THR A 239 16.86 2.18 42.23
C THR A 239 15.96 1.67 43.38
N THR A 240 15.46 2.54 44.27
CA THR A 240 14.70 2.12 45.47
C THR A 240 13.35 2.83 45.60
N SER A 241 12.36 2.13 46.17
CA SER A 241 11.11 2.72 46.68
C SER A 241 11.45 3.63 47.85
N ILE A 242 11.32 4.95 47.65
CA ILE A 242 11.76 5.92 48.64
C ILE A 242 10.62 6.17 49.63
N THR A 243 10.86 5.91 50.91
CA THR A 243 9.91 6.21 51.99
C THR A 243 10.30 7.55 52.59
N TYR A 244 9.42 8.55 52.54
CA TYR A 244 9.68 9.87 53.12
C TYR A 244 8.89 10.10 54.41
N LYS A 245 9.44 10.94 55.29
CA LYS A 245 8.70 11.67 56.32
C LYS A 245 8.67 13.15 55.94
N GLN A 246 7.53 13.73 55.49
CA GLN A 246 7.17 15.13 55.82
C GLN A 246 5.76 15.61 55.39
N ALA A 247 5.32 16.67 56.10
CA ALA A 247 4.15 17.56 55.97
C ALA A 247 3.86 18.08 54.54
N ASP A 248 2.64 18.41 54.08
CA ASP A 248 1.30 18.50 54.63
C ASP A 248 0.30 18.03 53.54
N ASN A 249 -0.76 17.30 53.95
CA ASN A 249 -1.99 16.94 53.20
C ASN A 249 -2.01 15.63 52.41
N ILE A 250 -1.89 14.47 53.09
CA ILE A 250 -2.49 13.17 52.68
C ILE A 250 -2.94 12.42 53.96
N HIS A 251 -3.95 11.55 53.82
CA HIS A 251 -4.58 10.66 54.81
C HIS A 251 -3.72 10.31 56.04
N ILE A 252 -4.35 10.45 57.21
CA ILE A 252 -3.79 10.19 58.54
C ILE A 252 -4.07 8.72 58.89
N ASP A 253 -3.03 7.88 58.95
CA ASP A 253 -3.12 6.59 59.66
C ASP A 253 -3.19 6.85 61.18
N GLU A 254 -3.73 5.90 61.95
CA GLU A 254 -4.06 6.01 63.39
C GLU A 254 -2.90 6.42 64.32
N ASN A 255 -1.67 6.54 63.80
CA ASN A 255 -0.46 6.99 64.49
C ASN A 255 0.15 8.31 63.95
N GLY A 256 -0.53 9.07 63.07
CA GLY A 256 -0.21 10.49 62.81
C GLY A 256 0.98 10.81 61.89
N THR A 257 1.34 9.99 60.90
CA THR A 257 2.45 10.27 59.95
C THR A 257 1.96 10.50 58.51
N LYS A 258 2.42 11.56 57.83
CA LYS A 258 2.10 11.89 56.41
C LYS A 258 3.14 11.25 55.47
N ASN A 259 2.74 10.26 54.67
CA ASN A 259 3.59 9.54 53.72
C ASN A 259 3.04 9.63 52.28
N CYS A 260 3.79 10.25 51.35
CA CYS A 260 3.59 10.06 49.90
C CYS A 260 4.49 8.89 49.46
N ARG A 261 3.88 7.77 49.07
CA ARG A 261 4.60 6.54 48.69
C ARG A 261 4.68 6.45 47.16
N CYS A 262 5.88 6.51 46.58
CA CYS A 262 6.10 6.04 45.21
C CYS A 262 6.43 4.56 45.28
N ASP A 263 5.38 3.73 45.20
CA ASP A 263 5.51 2.29 45.23
C ASP A 263 6.27 1.76 44.00
N LEU A 264 7.01 0.67 44.20
CA LEU A 264 7.68 -0.06 43.13
C LEU A 264 6.65 -0.48 42.07
N ILE A 265 6.81 -0.01 40.84
CA ILE A 265 5.92 -0.37 39.74
C ILE A 265 6.32 -1.76 39.23
N SER A 266 5.43 -2.74 39.41
CA SER A 266 5.67 -4.14 39.05
C SER A 266 5.42 -4.47 37.58
N TYR A 267 4.68 -3.62 36.87
CA TYR A 267 4.21 -3.87 35.50
C TYR A 267 4.06 -2.56 34.71
N ALA A 268 4.42 -2.56 33.42
CA ALA A 268 4.45 -1.36 32.56
C ALA A 268 3.78 -1.58 31.19
N GLY A 269 2.92 -2.58 31.05
CA GLY A 269 2.28 -2.89 29.76
C GLY A 269 1.44 -1.75 29.16
N LYS A 270 1.08 -1.89 27.88
CA LYS A 270 0.40 -0.84 27.06
C LYS A 270 -0.91 -0.30 27.63
N HIS A 271 -1.58 -1.08 28.47
CA HIS A 271 -2.85 -0.69 29.12
C HIS A 271 -2.64 0.00 30.48
N THR A 272 -1.39 0.21 30.89
CA THR A 272 -1.04 0.98 32.08
C THR A 272 -0.76 2.44 31.71
N LEU A 273 -0.93 3.33 32.68
CA LEU A 273 -0.59 4.74 32.52
C LEU A 273 0.90 4.94 32.17
N LEU A 274 1.79 4.15 32.78
CA LEU A 274 3.22 4.20 32.49
C LEU A 274 3.50 3.78 31.03
N GLY A 275 2.91 2.66 30.58
CA GLY A 275 3.05 2.18 29.21
C GLY A 275 2.47 3.17 28.19
N GLU A 276 1.33 3.79 28.48
CA GLU A 276 0.77 4.89 27.69
C GLU A 276 1.75 6.06 27.57
N PHE A 277 2.32 6.50 28.70
CA PHE A 277 3.23 7.66 28.74
C PHE A 277 4.54 7.42 28.01
N VAL A 278 5.17 6.26 28.22
CA VAL A 278 6.36 5.85 27.45
C VAL A 278 6.03 5.80 25.97
N GLY A 279 4.90 5.18 25.61
CA GLY A 279 4.47 5.06 24.22
C GLY A 279 4.25 6.42 23.55
N GLN A 280 3.53 7.33 24.20
CA GLN A 280 3.23 8.65 23.67
C GLN A 280 4.48 9.54 23.59
N ALA A 281 5.28 9.62 24.66
CA ALA A 281 6.48 10.45 24.71
C ALA A 281 7.49 10.01 23.64
N VAL A 282 7.80 8.71 23.57
CA VAL A 282 8.78 8.20 22.59
C VAL A 282 8.28 8.37 21.16
N ARG A 283 7.01 8.07 20.87
CA ARG A 283 6.45 8.22 19.52
C ARG A 283 6.46 9.68 19.07
N GLU A 284 6.10 10.61 19.95
CA GLU A 284 6.12 12.04 19.67
C GLU A 284 7.54 12.57 19.42
N ALA A 285 8.46 12.33 20.35
CA ALA A 285 9.84 12.79 20.24
C ALA A 285 10.52 12.21 18.98
N THR A 286 10.32 10.92 18.71
CA THR A 286 10.86 10.26 17.51
C THR A 286 10.30 10.86 16.22
N ARG A 287 8.98 11.07 16.15
CA ARG A 287 8.33 11.65 14.97
C ARG A 287 8.87 13.04 14.67
N GLU A 288 8.99 13.88 15.68
CA GLU A 288 9.50 15.25 15.50
C GLU A 288 11.01 15.27 15.18
N ALA A 289 11.80 14.36 15.76
CA ALA A 289 13.23 14.25 15.46
C ALA A 289 13.46 13.84 13.99
N ILE A 290 12.72 12.85 13.49
CA ILE A 290 12.78 12.43 12.09
C ILE A 290 12.34 13.57 11.16
N ARG A 291 11.25 14.28 11.50
CA ARG A 291 10.81 15.45 10.71
C ARG A 291 11.87 16.54 10.65
N ALA A 292 12.56 16.80 11.76
CA ALA A 292 13.67 17.74 11.81
C ALA A 292 14.81 17.28 10.89
N ASN A 293 15.14 15.98 10.88
CA ASN A 293 16.13 15.41 9.98
C ASN A 293 15.72 15.51 8.50
N ILE A 294 14.44 15.28 8.16
CA ILE A 294 13.94 15.42 6.78
C ILE A 294 14.03 16.88 6.33
N ARG A 295 13.66 17.85 7.18
CA ARG A 295 13.81 19.27 6.86
C ARG A 295 15.28 19.64 6.65
N GLU A 296 16.17 19.04 7.42
CA GLU A 296 17.60 19.24 7.26
C GLU A 296 18.13 18.70 5.93
N LEU A 297 17.71 17.50 5.54
CA LEU A 297 18.18 16.86 4.30
C LEU A 297 17.57 17.47 3.03
N TYR A 298 16.29 17.85 3.06
CA TYR A 298 15.53 18.24 1.85
C TYR A 298 15.10 19.72 1.82
N GLY A 299 15.40 20.50 2.87
CA GLY A 299 14.95 21.88 3.05
C GLY A 299 13.47 22.02 3.42
N SER A 300 12.58 21.22 2.83
CA SER A 300 11.16 21.18 3.20
C SER A 300 10.57 19.77 3.12
N ILE A 301 9.53 19.54 3.93
CA ILE A 301 8.77 18.28 3.92
C ILE A 301 8.09 18.06 2.56
N TRP A 302 7.67 19.13 1.88
CA TRP A 302 7.08 19.06 0.55
C TRP A 302 8.03 18.44 -0.49
N ARG A 303 9.30 18.88 -0.52
CA ARG A 303 10.31 18.32 -1.44
C ARG A 303 10.54 16.83 -1.21
N TYR A 304 10.51 16.37 0.03
CA TYR A 304 10.56 14.96 0.37
C TYR A 304 9.35 14.18 -0.21
N HIS A 305 8.13 14.68 -0.03
CA HIS A 305 6.93 14.05 -0.61
C HIS A 305 6.97 14.04 -2.14
N CYS A 306 7.41 15.12 -2.80
CA CYS A 306 7.55 15.14 -4.26
C CYS A 306 8.59 14.12 -4.77
N ALA A 307 9.76 14.03 -4.14
CA ALA A 307 10.78 13.06 -4.52
C ALA A 307 10.29 11.61 -4.35
N ARG A 308 9.57 11.34 -3.26
CA ARG A 308 8.91 10.06 -3.02
C ARG A 308 7.81 9.78 -4.04
N TYR A 309 6.99 10.77 -4.36
CA TYR A 309 5.90 10.69 -5.32
C TYR A 309 6.41 10.35 -6.72
N LEU A 310 7.49 10.99 -7.17
CA LEU A 310 8.15 10.67 -8.44
C LEU A 310 8.72 9.24 -8.45
N LYS A 311 9.34 8.81 -7.35
CA LYS A 311 9.84 7.44 -7.19
C LYS A 311 8.69 6.42 -7.16
N TRP A 312 7.56 6.79 -6.56
CA TRP A 312 6.35 5.99 -6.54
C TRP A 312 5.71 5.88 -7.93
N ILE A 313 5.56 6.96 -8.68
CA ILE A 313 5.11 6.96 -10.09
C ILE A 313 6.01 6.05 -10.93
N ARG A 314 7.33 6.17 -10.80
CA ARG A 314 8.27 5.29 -11.51
C ARG A 314 8.04 3.82 -11.14
N ASN A 315 7.82 3.52 -9.87
CA ASN A 315 7.55 2.15 -9.42
C ASN A 315 6.14 1.68 -9.83
N LEU A 316 5.15 2.56 -9.91
CA LEU A 316 3.78 2.28 -10.38
C LEU A 316 3.80 1.87 -11.85
N ILE A 317 4.56 2.62 -12.66
CA ILE A 317 4.78 2.32 -14.08
C ILE A 317 5.54 1.00 -14.24
N LEU A 318 6.56 0.75 -13.42
CA LEU A 318 7.44 -0.44 -13.55
C LEU A 318 6.91 -1.71 -12.86
N ARG A 319 6.03 -1.62 -11.86
CA ARG A 319 5.54 -2.77 -11.06
C ARG A 319 4.03 -2.97 -11.15
N GLY A 320 3.34 -2.12 -11.90
CA GLY A 320 1.88 -2.06 -11.92
C GLY A 320 1.31 -1.41 -10.66
N ALA A 321 0.10 -0.83 -10.78
CA ALA A 321 -0.66 -0.39 -9.62
C ALA A 321 -0.96 -1.60 -8.72
N GLN A 322 -0.78 -1.45 -7.41
CA GLN A 322 -1.46 -2.31 -6.44
C GLN A 322 -2.81 -1.65 -6.15
N PRO A 323 -3.93 -2.14 -6.71
CA PRO A 323 -5.21 -1.55 -6.41
C PRO A 323 -5.67 -1.89 -5.00
N CYS A 324 -6.41 -0.92 -4.51
CA CYS A 324 -7.30 -0.99 -3.38
C CYS A 324 -8.57 -1.67 -3.86
N VAL A 325 -8.51 -2.99 -4.05
CA VAL A 325 -9.73 -3.78 -4.23
C VAL A 325 -10.37 -3.89 -2.84
N PRO A 326 -11.68 -3.65 -2.71
CA PRO A 326 -12.36 -3.96 -1.46
C PRO A 326 -12.13 -5.45 -1.16
N PRO A 327 -11.65 -5.82 0.03
CA PRO A 327 -11.60 -7.22 0.42
C PRO A 327 -13.01 -7.77 0.45
N PHE A 328 -13.10 -9.02 0.03
CA PHE A 328 -14.25 -9.88 0.31
C PHE A 328 -14.61 -9.84 1.81
N PRO A 329 -15.87 -10.12 2.16
CA PRO A 329 -16.50 -9.81 3.47
C PRO A 329 -15.83 -10.38 4.74
N MET A 330 -14.69 -11.07 4.66
CA MET A 330 -13.94 -11.61 5.80
C MET A 330 -12.61 -10.91 6.10
N MET A 331 -12.26 -9.80 5.44
CA MET A 331 -11.08 -8.99 5.84
C MET A 331 -11.40 -7.49 5.90
N PRO A 332 -10.79 -6.73 6.83
CA PRO A 332 -10.97 -5.28 6.92
C PRO A 332 -10.46 -4.58 5.66
N VAL A 333 -11.29 -3.68 5.13
CA VAL A 333 -11.02 -2.85 3.93
C VAL A 333 -9.75 -2.03 4.12
N PRO A 334 -8.69 -2.22 3.30
CA PRO A 334 -7.66 -1.20 3.19
C PRO A 334 -8.28 -0.03 2.43
N SER A 335 -8.46 1.10 3.11
CA SER A 335 -8.75 2.36 2.43
C SER A 335 -7.66 2.64 1.40
N ALA A 336 -8.07 3.12 0.23
CA ALA A 336 -7.08 3.51 -0.76
C ALA A 336 -6.15 4.57 -0.15
N PRO A 337 -4.81 4.44 -0.28
CA PRO A 337 -3.91 5.47 0.20
C PRO A 337 -4.36 6.81 -0.38
N SER A 338 -4.42 7.85 0.44
CA SER A 338 -4.84 9.19 -0.01
C SER A 338 -4.03 9.67 -1.22
N GLU A 339 -2.77 9.25 -1.31
CA GLU A 339 -1.87 9.47 -2.45
C GLU A 339 -2.43 8.91 -3.79
N VAL A 340 -3.07 7.73 -3.76
CA VAL A 340 -3.64 7.07 -4.95
C VAL A 340 -4.90 7.78 -5.42
N LEU A 341 -5.78 8.14 -4.47
CA LEU A 341 -7.01 8.90 -4.77
C LEU A 341 -6.68 10.27 -5.38
N VAL A 342 -5.71 10.98 -4.79
CA VAL A 342 -5.28 12.28 -5.32
C VAL A 342 -4.67 12.14 -6.73
N LEU A 343 -3.83 11.13 -6.97
CA LEU A 343 -3.32 10.87 -8.32
C LEU A 343 -4.46 10.58 -9.31
N GLY A 344 -5.38 9.68 -8.97
CA GLY A 344 -6.49 9.29 -9.84
C GLY A 344 -7.36 10.47 -10.26
N VAL A 345 -7.77 11.28 -9.28
CA VAL A 345 -8.52 12.52 -9.54
C VAL A 345 -7.69 13.48 -10.40
N THR A 346 -6.39 13.63 -10.11
CA THR A 346 -5.51 14.52 -10.90
C THR A 346 -5.38 14.04 -12.35
N LEU A 347 -5.26 12.74 -12.61
CA LEU A 347 -5.17 12.18 -13.96
C LEU A 347 -6.47 12.35 -14.76
N ILE A 348 -7.62 12.19 -14.11
CA ILE A 348 -8.94 12.42 -14.74
C ILE A 348 -9.10 13.89 -15.09
N LEU A 349 -8.80 14.80 -14.16
CA LEU A 349 -8.84 16.24 -14.42
C LEU A 349 -7.86 16.63 -15.52
N PHE A 350 -6.64 16.11 -15.49
CA PHE A 350 -5.64 16.33 -16.54
C PHE A 350 -6.14 15.84 -17.91
N SER A 351 -6.78 14.67 -17.95
CA SER A 351 -7.37 14.12 -19.18
C SER A 351 -8.50 15.02 -19.72
N PHE A 352 -9.28 15.67 -18.85
CA PHE A 352 -10.26 16.66 -19.26
C PHE A 352 -9.60 17.92 -19.84
N PHE A 353 -8.66 18.52 -19.10
CA PHE A 353 -8.01 19.76 -19.52
C PHE A 353 -7.15 19.57 -20.78
N VAL A 354 -6.20 18.63 -20.78
CA VAL A 354 -5.33 18.40 -21.95
C VAL A 354 -6.11 17.80 -23.09
N GLY A 355 -7.02 16.88 -22.78
CA GLY A 355 -7.87 16.27 -23.78
C GLY A 355 -8.70 17.29 -24.55
N SER A 356 -9.37 18.21 -23.85
CA SER A 356 -10.19 19.24 -24.51
C SER A 356 -9.39 20.19 -25.42
N LEU A 357 -8.07 20.28 -25.24
CA LEU A 357 -7.19 21.07 -26.11
C LEU A 357 -6.67 20.31 -27.34
N PHE A 358 -6.43 19.00 -27.24
CA PHE A 358 -5.66 18.26 -28.26
C PHE A 358 -6.32 16.99 -28.79
N LEU A 359 -7.38 16.49 -28.14
CA LEU A 359 -7.99 15.20 -28.44
C LEU A 359 -9.51 15.34 -28.62
N PRO A 360 -10.13 14.54 -29.51
CA PRO A 360 -11.58 14.48 -29.64
C PRO A 360 -12.23 14.01 -28.35
N ARG A 361 -13.42 14.53 -28.05
CA ARG A 361 -14.18 14.20 -26.83
C ARG A 361 -14.29 12.69 -26.56
N ALA A 362 -14.52 11.87 -27.57
CA ALA A 362 -14.60 10.41 -27.38
C ALA A 362 -13.26 9.82 -26.90
N ALA A 363 -12.13 10.29 -27.44
CA ALA A 363 -10.81 9.85 -26.99
C ALA A 363 -10.52 10.31 -25.55
N THR A 364 -10.93 11.52 -25.17
CA THR A 364 -10.72 12.04 -23.81
C THR A 364 -11.55 11.31 -22.77
N VAL A 365 -12.80 10.97 -23.10
CA VAL A 365 -13.67 10.16 -22.24
C VAL A 365 -13.09 8.77 -22.04
N LEU A 366 -12.65 8.10 -23.12
CA LEU A 366 -12.07 6.75 -23.01
C LEU A 366 -10.78 6.75 -22.17
N MET A 367 -9.89 7.72 -22.37
CA MET A 367 -8.69 7.86 -21.55
C MET A 367 -9.00 8.13 -20.07
N ALA A 368 -9.98 8.99 -19.80
CA ALA A 368 -10.40 9.30 -18.43
C ALA A 368 -11.05 8.09 -17.75
N ALA A 369 -11.88 7.32 -18.46
CA ALA A 369 -12.47 6.09 -17.97
C ALA A 369 -11.39 5.02 -17.69
N ALA A 370 -10.40 4.87 -18.57
CA ALA A 370 -9.28 3.96 -18.34
C ALA A 370 -8.39 4.40 -17.16
N SER A 371 -8.22 5.72 -16.98
CA SER A 371 -7.52 6.28 -15.81
C SER A 371 -8.32 6.06 -14.52
N TRP A 372 -9.65 6.15 -14.59
CA TRP A 372 -10.54 5.84 -13.48
C TRP A 372 -10.39 4.38 -13.06
N ASP A 373 -10.56 3.41 -13.97
CA ASP A 373 -10.41 1.97 -13.68
C ASP A 373 -9.06 1.66 -13.01
N ARG A 374 -7.99 2.35 -13.41
CA ARG A 374 -6.64 2.11 -12.88
C ARG A 374 -6.40 2.72 -11.49
N CYS A 375 -7.00 3.86 -11.18
CA CYS A 375 -6.60 4.69 -10.04
C CYS A 375 -7.71 4.96 -9.01
N LEU A 376 -8.97 4.81 -9.37
CA LEU A 376 -10.11 5.09 -8.49
C LEU A 376 -10.94 3.82 -8.23
N PRO A 377 -11.68 3.78 -7.11
CA PRO A 377 -12.69 2.74 -6.89
C PRO A 377 -13.75 2.78 -8.00
N SER A 378 -14.23 1.60 -8.37
CA SER A 378 -15.35 1.47 -9.32
C SER A 378 -16.61 2.15 -8.77
N VAL A 379 -17.51 2.53 -9.67
CA VAL A 379 -18.83 3.09 -9.31
C VAL A 379 -19.56 2.15 -8.32
N PRO A 380 -20.28 2.68 -7.30
CA PRO A 380 -20.96 1.85 -6.31
C PRO A 380 -21.88 0.79 -6.94
N LEU A 381 -21.79 -0.45 -6.46
CA LEU A 381 -22.54 -1.60 -6.99
C LEU A 381 -24.07 -1.40 -6.99
N ALA A 382 -24.59 -0.53 -6.12
CA ALA A 382 -26.01 -0.20 -6.05
C ALA A 382 -26.54 0.46 -7.33
N VAL A 383 -25.71 1.22 -8.03
CA VAL A 383 -26.07 1.99 -9.23
C VAL A 383 -25.38 1.48 -10.50
N HIS A 384 -24.62 0.38 -10.39
CA HIS A 384 -23.87 -0.19 -11.52
C HIS A 384 -24.82 -0.85 -12.54
N PRO A 385 -24.80 -0.44 -13.83
CA PRO A 385 -25.73 -0.94 -14.86
C PRO A 385 -25.74 -2.46 -15.00
N VAL A 386 -24.58 -3.10 -14.97
CA VAL A 386 -24.46 -4.57 -15.05
C VAL A 386 -25.09 -5.29 -13.85
N VAL A 387 -24.96 -4.75 -12.64
CA VAL A 387 -25.57 -5.33 -11.43
C VAL A 387 -27.09 -5.18 -11.51
N LEU A 388 -27.57 -4.02 -11.95
CA LEU A 388 -28.98 -3.78 -12.21
C LEU A 388 -29.52 -4.75 -13.27
N ALA A 389 -28.79 -4.95 -14.37
CA ALA A 389 -29.15 -5.92 -15.40
C ALA A 389 -29.25 -7.34 -14.85
N GLY A 390 -28.28 -7.77 -14.02
CA GLY A 390 -28.33 -9.06 -13.33
C GLY A 390 -29.57 -9.22 -12.44
N LYS A 391 -29.96 -8.17 -11.71
CA LYS A 391 -31.19 -8.17 -10.89
C LYS A 391 -32.45 -8.25 -11.76
N VAL A 392 -32.50 -7.51 -12.87
CA VAL A 392 -33.62 -7.56 -13.82
C VAL A 392 -33.73 -8.95 -14.45
N ILE A 393 -32.61 -9.54 -14.88
CA ILE A 393 -32.57 -10.91 -15.42
C ILE A 393 -33.11 -11.90 -14.39
N SER A 394 -32.63 -11.83 -13.15
CA SER A 394 -33.11 -12.70 -12.08
C SER A 394 -34.61 -12.52 -11.83
N PHE A 395 -35.11 -11.29 -11.84
CA PHE A 395 -36.52 -10.99 -11.63
C PHE A 395 -37.40 -11.55 -12.77
N VAL A 396 -37.05 -11.29 -14.02
CA VAL A 396 -37.82 -11.75 -15.19
C VAL A 396 -37.81 -13.28 -15.28
N THR A 397 -36.64 -13.90 -15.04
CA THR A 397 -36.50 -15.35 -15.17
C THR A 397 -37.16 -16.13 -14.02
N THR A 398 -37.30 -15.53 -12.84
CA THR A 398 -37.91 -16.22 -11.68
C THR A 398 -39.39 -15.91 -11.50
N LYS A 399 -39.83 -14.68 -11.81
CA LYS A 399 -41.20 -14.23 -11.50
C LYS A 399 -42.12 -14.05 -12.71
N MET A 400 -41.58 -13.71 -13.89
CA MET A 400 -42.42 -13.33 -15.04
C MET A 400 -42.57 -14.43 -16.09
N THR A 401 -41.58 -15.32 -16.22
CA THR A 401 -41.58 -16.29 -17.33
C THR A 401 -41.88 -17.70 -16.80
N PRO A 402 -42.99 -18.35 -17.22
CA PRO A 402 -43.31 -19.71 -16.80
C PRO A 402 -42.24 -20.70 -17.28
N GLU A 403 -41.91 -21.71 -16.48
CA GLU A 403 -40.86 -22.69 -16.83
C GLU A 403 -41.12 -23.43 -18.14
N ARG A 404 -42.41 -23.62 -18.50
CA ARG A 404 -42.83 -24.26 -19.76
C ARG A 404 -42.32 -23.52 -21.00
N VAL A 405 -42.06 -22.22 -20.90
CA VAL A 405 -41.54 -21.41 -22.00
C VAL A 405 -40.08 -21.73 -22.28
N TYR A 406 -39.28 -22.03 -21.26
CA TYR A 406 -37.83 -22.22 -21.43
C TYR A 406 -37.44 -23.48 -22.19
N GLN A 407 -38.24 -24.54 -22.05
CA GLN A 407 -37.92 -25.86 -22.61
C GLN A 407 -38.50 -26.09 -24.01
N ASN A 408 -39.50 -25.30 -24.42
CA ASN A 408 -40.06 -25.41 -25.76
C ASN A 408 -39.12 -24.76 -26.80
N PRO A 409 -38.72 -25.46 -27.87
CA PRO A 409 -37.78 -24.91 -28.85
C PRO A 409 -38.24 -23.61 -29.51
N ALA A 410 -39.53 -23.50 -29.86
CA ALA A 410 -40.06 -22.35 -30.58
C ALA A 410 -40.36 -21.19 -29.61
N PHE A 411 -41.14 -21.46 -28.56
CA PHE A 411 -41.51 -20.42 -27.58
C PHE A 411 -40.31 -19.95 -26.75
N GLY A 412 -39.38 -20.85 -26.42
CA GLY A 412 -38.15 -20.52 -25.71
C GLY A 412 -37.25 -19.62 -26.55
N PHE A 413 -36.99 -19.98 -27.81
CA PHE A 413 -36.15 -19.17 -28.70
C PHE A 413 -36.77 -17.79 -28.98
N LEU A 414 -38.08 -17.73 -29.29
CA LEU A 414 -38.75 -16.45 -29.55
C LEU A 414 -38.81 -15.58 -28.29
N GLY A 415 -39.15 -16.17 -27.14
CA GLY A 415 -39.15 -15.48 -25.85
C GLY A 415 -37.76 -14.96 -25.46
N GLY A 416 -36.72 -15.76 -25.70
CA GLY A 416 -35.32 -15.38 -25.50
C GLY A 416 -34.89 -14.23 -26.40
N LEU A 417 -35.33 -14.22 -27.66
CA LEU A 417 -35.03 -13.15 -28.62
C LEU A 417 -35.70 -11.84 -28.21
N VAL A 418 -36.98 -11.87 -27.84
CA VAL A 418 -37.69 -10.70 -27.33
C VAL A 418 -37.03 -10.19 -26.05
N PHE A 419 -36.61 -11.10 -25.17
CA PHE A 419 -35.92 -10.75 -23.93
C PHE A 419 -34.56 -10.08 -24.19
N LEU A 420 -33.76 -10.63 -25.11
CA LEU A 420 -32.48 -10.05 -25.53
C LEU A 420 -32.65 -8.62 -26.08
N VAL A 421 -33.56 -8.45 -27.05
CA VAL A 421 -33.82 -7.13 -27.67
C VAL A 421 -34.38 -6.15 -26.65
N GLY A 422 -35.30 -6.59 -25.80
CA GLY A 422 -35.91 -5.78 -24.75
C GLY A 422 -34.89 -5.30 -23.72
N MET A 423 -33.98 -6.18 -23.28
CA MET A 423 -32.91 -5.84 -22.34
C MET A 423 -31.91 -4.85 -22.94
N ILE A 424 -31.42 -5.09 -24.15
CA ILE A 424 -30.49 -4.15 -24.82
C ILE A 424 -31.18 -2.79 -25.01
N SER A 425 -32.42 -2.76 -25.50
CA SER A 425 -33.18 -1.53 -25.71
C SER A 425 -33.41 -0.78 -24.40
N LEU A 426 -33.83 -1.46 -23.33
CA LEU A 426 -34.08 -0.86 -22.02
C LEU A 426 -32.83 -0.14 -21.49
N PHE A 427 -31.68 -0.79 -21.52
CA PHE A 427 -30.44 -0.22 -20.99
C PHE A 427 -29.83 0.83 -21.91
N VAL A 428 -29.88 0.66 -23.23
CA VAL A 428 -29.39 1.65 -24.19
C VAL A 428 -30.27 2.91 -24.16
N CYS A 429 -31.59 2.77 -24.18
CA CYS A 429 -32.51 3.91 -24.05
C CYS A 429 -32.39 4.57 -22.67
N GLY A 430 -32.26 3.77 -21.60
CA GLY A 430 -32.03 4.28 -20.25
C GLY A 430 -30.71 5.05 -20.13
N GLY A 431 -29.63 4.53 -20.70
CA GLY A 431 -28.34 5.21 -20.77
C GLY A 431 -28.39 6.50 -21.59
N HIS A 432 -29.11 6.49 -22.71
CA HIS A 432 -29.34 7.69 -23.52
C HIS A 432 -30.15 8.74 -22.74
N LEU A 433 -31.24 8.34 -22.10
CA LEU A 433 -32.05 9.21 -21.27
C LEU A 433 -31.23 9.78 -20.11
N PHE A 434 -30.40 8.97 -19.46
CA PHE A 434 -29.50 9.41 -18.40
C PHE A 434 -28.54 10.50 -18.90
N LEU A 435 -27.79 10.26 -19.98
CA LEU A 435 -26.86 11.24 -20.53
C LEU A 435 -27.57 12.52 -21.00
N SER A 436 -28.72 12.37 -21.68
CA SER A 436 -29.53 13.50 -22.13
C SER A 436 -30.12 14.30 -20.96
N SER A 437 -30.53 13.63 -19.88
CA SER A 437 -31.05 14.31 -18.69
C SER A 437 -29.98 15.13 -17.98
N VAL A 438 -28.76 14.60 -17.84
CA VAL A 438 -27.62 15.35 -17.30
C VAL A 438 -27.32 16.55 -18.18
N GLN A 439 -27.23 16.37 -19.50
CA GLN A 439 -27.00 17.47 -20.44
C GLN A 439 -28.08 18.55 -20.36
N TRP A 440 -29.35 18.15 -20.28
CA TRP A 440 -30.48 19.07 -20.18
C TRP A 440 -30.44 19.85 -18.87
N MET A 441 -30.21 19.18 -17.73
CA MET A 441 -30.07 19.82 -16.42
C MET A 441 -28.91 20.82 -16.42
N THR A 442 -27.75 20.44 -16.95
CA THR A 442 -26.59 21.32 -17.06
C THR A 442 -26.88 22.55 -17.92
N ARG A 443 -27.58 22.40 -19.05
CA ARG A 443 -27.98 23.54 -19.90
C ARG A 443 -28.97 24.46 -19.18
N LEU A 444 -29.95 23.89 -18.48
CA LEU A 444 -30.94 24.63 -17.69
C LEU A 444 -30.25 25.47 -16.61
N PHE A 445 -29.31 24.89 -15.86
CA PHE A 445 -28.56 25.63 -14.85
C PHE A 445 -27.66 26.70 -15.47
N SER A 446 -27.00 26.42 -16.60
CA SER A 446 -26.16 27.43 -17.27
C SER A 446 -26.97 28.65 -17.75
N THR A 447 -28.15 28.43 -18.34
CA THR A 447 -29.01 29.54 -18.80
C THR A 447 -29.58 30.35 -17.64
N HIS A 448 -30.02 29.70 -16.56
CA HIS A 448 -30.53 30.41 -15.37
C HIS A 448 -29.40 31.16 -14.63
N ALA A 449 -28.21 30.58 -14.51
CA ALA A 449 -27.05 31.26 -13.92
C ALA A 449 -26.66 32.52 -14.72
N CYS A 450 -26.74 32.48 -16.05
CA CYS A 450 -26.51 33.65 -16.89
C CYS A 450 -27.61 34.71 -16.75
N TYR A 451 -28.88 34.31 -16.60
CA TYR A 451 -30.04 35.22 -16.49
C TYR A 451 -30.04 36.04 -15.20
N TYR A 452 -29.73 35.43 -14.05
CA TYR A 452 -29.69 36.15 -12.76
C TYR A 452 -28.43 37.00 -12.55
N SER A 453 -27.42 36.86 -13.40
CA SER A 453 -26.09 37.48 -13.29
C SER A 453 -25.90 38.64 -14.29
N HIS A 454 -26.92 39.45 -14.55
CA HIS A 454 -26.89 40.50 -15.59
C HIS A 454 -25.74 41.53 -15.47
N THR A 455 -25.05 41.63 -14.32
CA THR A 455 -24.02 42.65 -14.03
C THR A 455 -22.56 42.15 -13.97
N TYR A 456 -22.27 40.84 -14.05
CA TYR A 456 -20.94 40.27 -13.71
C TYR A 456 -20.31 39.33 -14.78
N CYS A 457 -20.65 39.53 -16.04
CA CYS A 457 -20.73 38.41 -16.98
C CYS A 457 -19.44 37.94 -17.66
N ASP A 458 -18.47 38.76 -18.05
CA ASP A 458 -17.54 38.27 -19.10
C ASP A 458 -16.52 37.21 -18.63
N ASN A 459 -15.97 37.33 -17.41
CA ASN A 459 -14.99 36.36 -16.90
C ASN A 459 -15.61 35.21 -16.09
N HIS A 460 -16.74 35.44 -15.39
CA HIS A 460 -17.41 34.39 -14.63
C HIS A 460 -18.29 33.49 -15.51
N LYS A 461 -18.86 34.00 -16.62
CA LYS A 461 -19.59 33.16 -17.59
C LYS A 461 -18.71 32.05 -18.13
N LYS A 462 -17.46 32.34 -18.53
CA LYS A 462 -16.53 31.31 -19.03
C LYS A 462 -16.23 30.25 -17.98
N LYS A 463 -16.01 30.63 -16.71
CA LYS A 463 -15.75 29.67 -15.62
C LYS A 463 -16.97 28.80 -15.29
N ILE A 464 -18.15 29.41 -15.22
CA ILE A 464 -19.41 28.68 -14.98
C ILE A 464 -19.71 27.74 -16.15
N GLN A 465 -19.52 28.20 -17.39
CA GLN A 465 -19.72 27.38 -18.58
C GLN A 465 -18.76 26.17 -18.60
N ILE A 466 -17.47 26.37 -18.33
CA ILE A 466 -16.49 25.25 -18.24
C ILE A 466 -16.89 24.25 -17.14
N MET A 467 -17.30 24.75 -15.97
CA MET A 467 -17.75 23.89 -14.86
C MET A 467 -19.03 23.12 -15.21
N MET A 468 -19.94 23.75 -15.94
CA MET A 468 -21.17 23.12 -16.43
C MET A 468 -20.84 22.06 -17.50
N ASP A 469 -20.02 22.38 -18.49
CA ASP A 469 -19.62 21.44 -19.56
C ASP A 469 -18.86 20.20 -19.03
N PHE A 470 -18.25 20.32 -17.84
CA PHE A 470 -17.60 19.22 -17.14
C PHE A 470 -18.58 18.15 -16.63
N MET A 471 -19.79 18.51 -16.23
CA MET A 471 -20.74 17.56 -15.61
C MET A 471 -21.24 16.47 -16.57
N PRO A 472 -21.70 16.78 -17.80
CA PRO A 472 -22.03 15.75 -18.78
C PRO A 472 -20.85 14.87 -19.17
N TRP A 473 -19.64 15.42 -19.17
CA TRP A 473 -18.42 14.66 -19.46
C TRP A 473 -18.12 13.66 -18.34
N ILE A 474 -18.24 14.04 -17.07
CA ILE A 474 -18.10 13.11 -15.94
C ILE A 474 -19.14 11.98 -16.02
N ALA A 475 -20.40 12.31 -16.31
CA ALA A 475 -21.45 11.30 -16.43
C ALA A 475 -21.16 10.29 -17.55
N GLU A 476 -20.60 10.76 -18.66
CA GLU A 476 -20.15 9.91 -19.77
C GLU A 476 -18.97 9.01 -19.36
N VAL A 477 -17.95 9.57 -18.70
CA VAL A 477 -16.81 8.82 -18.15
C VAL A 477 -17.26 7.74 -17.17
N ALA A 478 -18.14 8.09 -16.24
CA ALA A 478 -18.68 7.15 -15.26
C ALA A 478 -19.48 6.02 -15.92
N LEU A 479 -20.29 6.33 -16.95
CA LEU A 479 -21.02 5.31 -17.69
C LEU A 479 -20.06 4.35 -18.41
N VAL A 480 -19.06 4.89 -19.11
CA VAL A 480 -18.08 4.10 -19.87
C VAL A 480 -17.22 3.23 -18.95
N GLU A 481 -16.81 3.74 -17.79
CA GLU A 481 -16.06 2.96 -16.80
C GLU A 481 -16.82 1.71 -16.35
N THR A 482 -18.14 1.78 -16.17
CA THR A 482 -18.94 0.60 -15.77
C THR A 482 -19.02 -0.51 -16.82
N THR A 483 -18.51 -0.28 -18.03
CA THR A 483 -18.59 -1.26 -19.14
C THR A 483 -17.38 -2.19 -19.22
N PHE A 484 -16.27 -1.86 -18.57
CA PHE A 484 -15.05 -2.68 -18.59
C PHE A 484 -14.36 -2.68 -17.22
N SER A 485 -13.50 -3.66 -16.95
CA SER A 485 -12.53 -3.54 -15.85
C SER A 485 -11.28 -4.38 -16.09
N LEU A 486 -10.20 -3.70 -16.45
CA LEU A 486 -8.90 -4.34 -16.63
C LEU A 486 -8.18 -4.48 -15.29
N GLN A 487 -8.35 -3.48 -14.42
CA GLN A 487 -7.71 -3.43 -13.11
C GLN A 487 -8.17 -4.57 -12.20
N LEU A 488 -9.47 -4.80 -12.12
CA LEU A 488 -10.03 -5.87 -11.30
C LEU A 488 -9.51 -7.24 -11.77
N LEU A 489 -9.58 -7.49 -13.09
CA LEU A 489 -9.13 -8.72 -13.72
C LEU A 489 -7.66 -9.01 -13.43
N CYS A 490 -6.78 -8.03 -13.66
CA CYS A 490 -5.35 -8.15 -13.38
C CYS A 490 -5.08 -8.43 -11.89
N THR A 491 -5.86 -7.82 -11.00
CA THR A 491 -5.64 -7.98 -9.55
C THR A 491 -6.00 -9.36 -9.06
N ILE A 492 -7.14 -9.88 -9.50
CA ILE A 492 -7.60 -11.21 -9.14
C ILE A 492 -6.57 -12.24 -9.62
N SER A 493 -6.02 -12.09 -10.82
CA SER A 493 -4.95 -12.98 -11.33
C SER A 493 -3.67 -12.92 -10.47
N LEU A 494 -3.22 -11.72 -10.05
CA LEU A 494 -2.06 -11.59 -9.18
C LEU A 494 -2.30 -12.11 -7.76
N GLN A 495 -3.52 -12.00 -7.26
CA GLN A 495 -3.88 -12.54 -5.96
C GLN A 495 -3.87 -14.07 -5.99
N MET A 496 -4.40 -14.68 -7.06
CA MET A 496 -4.28 -16.12 -7.29
C MET A 496 -2.82 -16.58 -7.28
N ALA A 497 -1.95 -15.89 -8.02
CA ALA A 497 -0.51 -16.22 -8.02
C ALA A 497 0.09 -16.23 -6.61
N ARG A 498 -0.30 -15.28 -5.74
CA ARG A 498 0.16 -15.23 -4.34
C ARG A 498 -0.37 -16.38 -3.50
N PHE A 499 -1.64 -16.77 -3.66
CA PHE A 499 -2.21 -17.90 -2.94
C PHE A 499 -1.49 -19.20 -3.33
N LEU A 500 -1.27 -19.42 -4.62
CA LEU A 500 -0.56 -20.60 -5.11
C LEU A 500 0.92 -20.62 -4.67
N GLU A 501 1.62 -19.48 -4.69
CA GLU A 501 3.00 -19.38 -4.17
C GLU A 501 3.11 -19.72 -2.67
N ARG A 502 2.05 -19.44 -1.90
CA ARG A 502 1.96 -19.72 -0.47
C ARG A 502 1.34 -21.08 -0.16
N SER A 503 1.05 -21.89 -1.18
CA SER A 503 0.37 -23.18 -1.04
C SER A 503 -1.01 -23.08 -0.35
N GLN A 504 -1.69 -21.94 -0.47
CA GLN A 504 -3.03 -21.66 0.07
C GLN A 504 -4.11 -22.12 -0.93
N LEU A 505 -4.25 -23.43 -1.10
CA LEU A 505 -5.09 -24.01 -2.16
C LEU A 505 -6.59 -23.80 -1.92
N ASP A 506 -7.06 -23.79 -0.68
CA ASP A 506 -8.49 -23.62 -0.39
C ASP A 506 -8.94 -22.18 -0.67
N GLU A 507 -8.11 -21.19 -0.35
CA GLU A 507 -8.34 -19.80 -0.72
C GLU A 507 -8.27 -19.60 -2.23
N ALA A 508 -7.33 -20.29 -2.91
CA ALA A 508 -7.24 -20.27 -4.37
C ALA A 508 -8.50 -20.88 -5.04
N ARG A 509 -9.00 -22.01 -4.54
CA ARG A 509 -10.23 -22.65 -5.04
C ARG A 509 -11.45 -21.77 -4.83
N SER A 510 -11.56 -21.16 -3.65
CA SER A 510 -12.63 -20.20 -3.37
C SER A 510 -12.51 -18.93 -4.22
N GLN A 511 -11.30 -18.52 -4.61
CA GLN A 511 -11.11 -17.37 -5.48
C GLN A 511 -11.45 -17.68 -6.94
N LEU A 512 -11.19 -18.90 -7.42
CA LEU A 512 -11.45 -19.28 -8.81
C LEU A 512 -12.92 -19.16 -9.21
N SER A 513 -13.86 -19.38 -8.28
CA SER A 513 -15.30 -19.23 -8.54
C SER A 513 -15.74 -17.81 -8.91
N TRP A 514 -14.88 -16.81 -8.66
CA TRP A 514 -15.12 -15.42 -9.07
C TRP A 514 -14.62 -15.13 -10.49
N LEU A 515 -13.72 -15.95 -11.03
CA LEU A 515 -13.17 -15.83 -12.38
C LEU A 515 -13.95 -16.66 -13.40
N CYS A 516 -14.39 -17.86 -13.00
CA CYS A 516 -15.08 -18.78 -13.88
C CYS A 516 -16.05 -19.67 -13.10
N SER A 517 -17.04 -20.21 -13.80
CA SER A 517 -18.04 -21.13 -13.26
C SER A 517 -17.59 -22.59 -13.18
N ARG A 518 -16.29 -22.86 -13.33
CA ARG A 518 -15.71 -24.22 -13.25
C ARG A 518 -15.70 -24.68 -11.80
N ASP A 519 -16.07 -25.93 -11.56
CA ASP A 519 -15.93 -26.55 -10.24
C ASP A 519 -14.44 -26.61 -9.86
N SER A 520 -14.11 -25.91 -8.77
CA SER A 520 -12.74 -25.76 -8.28
C SER A 520 -12.37 -26.75 -7.18
N THR A 521 -13.33 -27.51 -6.66
CA THR A 521 -13.19 -28.36 -5.45
C THR A 521 -12.01 -29.35 -5.54
N HIS A 522 -11.80 -29.95 -6.70
CA HIS A 522 -10.80 -30.99 -6.92
C HIS A 522 -9.59 -30.54 -7.77
N LEU A 523 -9.46 -29.23 -8.05
CA LEU A 523 -8.35 -28.72 -8.85
C LEU A 523 -7.05 -28.67 -8.04
N ASN A 524 -5.95 -29.07 -8.68
CA ASN A 524 -4.59 -28.95 -8.15
C ASN A 524 -3.99 -27.57 -8.50
N SER A 525 -2.77 -27.27 -8.05
CA SER A 525 -2.12 -25.96 -8.27
C SER A 525 -1.99 -25.61 -9.76
N GLU A 526 -1.66 -26.59 -10.60
CA GLU A 526 -1.47 -26.43 -12.05
C GLU A 526 -2.80 -26.18 -12.77
N ASP A 527 -3.84 -26.94 -12.41
CA ASP A 527 -5.20 -26.77 -12.91
C ASP A 527 -5.77 -25.39 -12.52
N LEU A 528 -5.49 -24.92 -11.29
CA LEU A 528 -5.88 -23.58 -10.82
C LEU A 528 -5.13 -22.47 -11.57
N ALA A 529 -3.83 -22.65 -11.82
CA ALA A 529 -3.04 -21.70 -12.59
C ALA A 529 -3.48 -21.64 -14.05
N GLY A 530 -3.76 -22.80 -14.67
CA GLY A 530 -4.30 -22.92 -16.01
C GLY A 530 -5.65 -22.23 -16.15
N ALA A 531 -6.61 -22.56 -15.27
CA ALA A 531 -7.94 -21.94 -15.27
C ALA A 531 -7.85 -20.41 -15.07
N THR A 532 -6.90 -19.93 -14.26
CA THR A 532 -6.67 -18.49 -14.07
C THR A 532 -6.15 -17.81 -15.34
N LEU A 533 -5.24 -18.45 -16.09
CA LEU A 533 -4.73 -17.92 -17.36
C LEU A 533 -5.79 -17.95 -18.47
N GLU A 534 -6.59 -19.02 -18.53
CA GLU A 534 -7.78 -19.14 -19.39
C GLU A 534 -8.71 -17.95 -19.14
N SER A 535 -9.18 -17.81 -17.90
CA SER A 535 -10.07 -16.72 -17.50
C SER A 535 -9.45 -15.33 -17.68
N LEU A 536 -8.15 -15.16 -17.43
CA LEU A 536 -7.46 -13.88 -17.66
C LEU A 536 -7.50 -13.47 -19.14
N SER A 537 -7.22 -14.41 -20.03
CA SER A 537 -7.17 -14.13 -21.47
C SER A 537 -8.55 -13.98 -22.10
N GLU A 538 -9.51 -14.80 -21.69
CA GLU A 538 -10.91 -14.71 -22.11
C GLU A 538 -11.53 -13.40 -21.64
N ASN A 539 -11.46 -13.10 -20.33
CA ASN A 539 -12.02 -11.88 -19.74
C ASN A 539 -11.34 -10.59 -20.23
N LEU A 540 -10.09 -10.66 -20.68
CA LEU A 540 -9.44 -9.52 -21.34
C LEU A 540 -10.14 -9.19 -22.66
N SER A 541 -10.59 -10.21 -23.39
CA SER A 541 -11.29 -10.04 -24.65
C SER A 541 -12.68 -9.47 -24.44
N ASP A 542 -13.55 -10.22 -23.75
CA ASP A 542 -14.97 -9.89 -23.66
C ASP A 542 -15.26 -8.83 -22.57
N GLY A 543 -14.41 -8.72 -21.54
CA GLY A 543 -14.57 -7.79 -20.43
C GLY A 543 -13.80 -6.47 -20.55
N THR A 544 -12.89 -6.33 -21.53
CA THR A 544 -12.10 -5.08 -21.72
C THR A 544 -12.02 -4.65 -23.18
N ILE A 545 -11.46 -5.49 -24.06
CA ILE A 545 -11.19 -5.10 -25.45
C ILE A 545 -12.48 -4.96 -26.26
N ALA A 546 -13.46 -5.85 -26.07
CA ALA A 546 -14.74 -5.77 -26.74
C ALA A 546 -15.56 -4.52 -26.33
N PRO A 547 -15.70 -4.15 -25.04
CA PRO A 547 -16.28 -2.87 -24.65
C PRO A 547 -15.62 -1.67 -25.33
N TRP A 548 -14.28 -1.63 -25.40
CA TRP A 548 -13.58 -0.54 -26.09
C TRP A 548 -13.80 -0.56 -27.60
N PHE A 549 -13.87 -1.73 -28.23
CA PHE A 549 -14.19 -1.86 -29.65
C PHE A 549 -15.60 -1.32 -29.96
N TRP A 550 -16.59 -1.69 -29.15
CA TRP A 550 -17.97 -1.22 -29.30
C TRP A 550 -18.13 0.26 -28.89
N TYR A 551 -17.27 0.77 -28.01
CA TYR A 551 -17.13 2.20 -27.73
C TYR A 551 -16.64 2.98 -28.95
N VAL A 552 -15.60 2.50 -29.62
CA VAL A 552 -15.04 3.17 -30.81
C VAL A 552 -16.02 3.19 -32.00
N THR A 553 -16.93 2.21 -32.07
CA THR A 553 -17.91 2.09 -33.16
C THR A 553 -19.23 2.80 -32.89
N PHE A 554 -19.78 2.72 -31.67
CA PHE A 554 -21.11 3.28 -31.33
C PHE A 554 -21.10 4.19 -30.10
N GLY A 555 -19.92 4.60 -29.62
CA GLY A 555 -19.78 5.47 -28.46
C GLY A 555 -20.17 4.80 -27.13
N PRO A 556 -20.48 5.58 -26.08
CA PRO A 556 -20.75 5.05 -24.74
C PRO A 556 -21.93 4.06 -24.71
N LEU A 557 -22.94 4.26 -25.57
CA LEU A 557 -24.10 3.37 -25.68
C LEU A 557 -23.77 2.03 -26.34
N GLY A 558 -22.79 2.01 -27.25
CA GLY A 558 -22.27 0.78 -27.85
C GLY A 558 -21.62 -0.14 -26.83
N ALA A 559 -20.71 0.43 -26.02
CA ALA A 559 -20.05 -0.28 -24.94
C ALA A 559 -21.06 -0.83 -23.92
N LEU A 560 -22.06 -0.03 -23.55
CA LEU A 560 -23.13 -0.45 -22.66
C LEU A 560 -23.96 -1.60 -23.26
N GLY A 561 -24.43 -1.45 -24.51
CA GLY A 561 -25.22 -2.48 -25.19
C GLY A 561 -24.49 -3.81 -25.31
N TYR A 562 -23.21 -3.77 -25.68
CA TYR A 562 -22.34 -4.94 -25.69
C TYR A 562 -22.24 -5.58 -24.30
N ARG A 563 -21.98 -4.78 -23.25
CA ARG A 563 -21.83 -5.31 -21.90
C ARG A 563 -23.11 -5.98 -21.38
N ILE A 564 -24.28 -5.46 -21.75
CA ILE A 564 -25.58 -6.07 -21.43
C ILE A 564 -25.76 -7.40 -22.16
N ALA A 565 -25.39 -7.49 -23.44
CA ALA A 565 -25.43 -8.74 -24.21
C ALA A 565 -24.52 -9.83 -23.59
N ASN A 566 -23.28 -9.48 -23.25
CA ASN A 566 -22.33 -10.36 -22.56
C ASN A 566 -22.81 -10.79 -21.16
N THR A 567 -23.49 -9.89 -20.44
CA THR A 567 -24.12 -10.21 -19.15
C THR A 567 -25.30 -11.17 -19.31
N LEU A 568 -26.05 -11.08 -20.41
CA LEU A 568 -27.15 -12.01 -20.69
C LEU A 568 -26.62 -13.41 -20.99
N ASP A 569 -25.59 -13.54 -21.82
CA ASP A 569 -24.98 -14.83 -22.13
C ASP A 569 -24.47 -15.54 -20.86
N SER A 570 -23.68 -14.86 -20.04
CA SER A 570 -23.14 -15.40 -18.78
C SER A 570 -24.19 -15.77 -17.72
N ARG A 571 -25.46 -15.35 -17.87
CA ARG A 571 -26.55 -15.64 -16.92
C ARG A 571 -27.56 -16.67 -17.43
N VAL A 572 -27.92 -16.61 -18.71
CA VAL A 572 -28.97 -17.48 -19.29
C VAL A 572 -28.49 -18.33 -20.47
N GLY A 573 -27.29 -18.10 -21.01
CA GLY A 573 -26.75 -18.75 -22.21
C GLY A 573 -26.15 -20.15 -22.01
N TYR A 574 -26.16 -20.71 -20.79
CA TYR A 574 -25.56 -22.02 -20.51
C TYR A 574 -26.21 -23.16 -21.30
N ARG A 575 -25.38 -24.01 -21.90
CA ARG A 575 -25.81 -25.24 -22.58
C ARG A 575 -26.25 -26.32 -21.59
N GLY A 576 -27.30 -27.07 -21.92
CA GLY A 576 -27.76 -28.25 -21.16
C GLY A 576 -28.48 -27.94 -19.84
N GLY A 577 -28.81 -26.67 -19.59
CA GLY A 577 -29.49 -26.22 -18.38
C GLY A 577 -30.97 -25.87 -18.58
N LYS A 578 -31.60 -25.33 -17.52
CA LYS A 578 -32.99 -24.85 -17.50
C LYS A 578 -33.33 -23.88 -18.65
N TYR A 579 -32.34 -23.15 -19.16
CA TYR A 579 -32.52 -22.09 -20.16
C TYR A 579 -32.05 -22.46 -21.59
N GLU A 580 -31.81 -23.73 -21.92
CA GLU A 580 -31.21 -24.15 -23.22
C GLU A 580 -31.77 -23.42 -24.46
N TRP A 581 -33.09 -23.37 -24.63
CA TRP A 581 -33.70 -22.71 -25.80
C TRP A 581 -33.88 -21.20 -25.63
N PHE A 582 -34.13 -20.75 -24.40
CA PHE A 582 -34.33 -19.34 -24.06
C PHE A 582 -33.02 -18.53 -24.08
N GLY A 583 -31.90 -19.12 -23.68
CA GLY A 583 -30.58 -18.50 -23.71
C GLY A 583 -29.91 -18.50 -25.08
N LYS A 584 -30.36 -19.37 -25.99
CA LYS A 584 -29.74 -19.57 -27.31
C LYS A 584 -29.64 -18.31 -28.17
N PRO A 585 -30.66 -17.43 -28.23
CA PRO A 585 -30.53 -16.14 -28.92
C PRO A 585 -29.42 -15.26 -28.33
N SER A 586 -29.34 -15.15 -26.99
CA SER A 586 -28.30 -14.38 -26.30
C SER A 586 -26.91 -14.93 -26.57
N ALA A 587 -26.73 -16.26 -26.47
CA ALA A 587 -25.44 -16.91 -26.74
C ALA A 587 -24.99 -16.71 -28.19
N ARG A 588 -25.90 -16.86 -29.16
CA ARG A 588 -25.58 -16.63 -30.58
C ARG A 588 -25.26 -15.16 -30.88
N PHE A 589 -25.96 -14.25 -30.22
CA PHE A 589 -25.73 -12.81 -30.40
C PHE A 589 -24.38 -12.40 -29.79
N ASP A 590 -24.05 -12.89 -28.59
CA ASP A 590 -22.73 -12.68 -27.98
C ASP A 590 -21.61 -13.25 -28.87
N ASP A 591 -21.77 -14.49 -29.35
CA ASP A 591 -20.83 -15.10 -30.27
C ASP A 591 -20.64 -14.27 -31.55
N LEU A 592 -21.69 -13.64 -32.09
CA LEU A 592 -21.60 -12.79 -33.27
C LEU A 592 -20.83 -11.49 -33.00
N ILE A 593 -21.15 -10.79 -31.91
CA ILE A 593 -20.55 -9.48 -31.59
C ILE A 593 -19.12 -9.60 -31.06
N ASN A 594 -18.70 -10.80 -30.64
CA ASN A 594 -17.33 -11.09 -30.20
C ASN A 594 -16.39 -11.65 -31.30
N LEU A 595 -16.88 -11.87 -32.53
CA LEU A 595 -16.06 -12.37 -33.64
C LEU A 595 -14.81 -11.52 -33.90
N ILE A 596 -14.98 -10.20 -34.00
CA ILE A 596 -13.87 -9.28 -34.26
C ILE A 596 -13.04 -9.03 -32.99
N PRO A 597 -13.64 -8.67 -31.83
CA PRO A 597 -12.90 -8.43 -30.60
C PRO A 597 -11.98 -9.58 -30.19
N ALA A 598 -12.44 -10.85 -30.25
CA ALA A 598 -11.62 -12.00 -29.86
C ALA A 598 -10.32 -12.14 -30.65
N ARG A 599 -10.37 -11.84 -31.96
CA ARG A 599 -9.20 -11.88 -32.85
C ARG A 599 -8.28 -10.70 -32.61
N VAL A 600 -8.84 -9.51 -32.39
CA VAL A 600 -8.08 -8.31 -32.00
C VAL A 600 -7.33 -8.57 -30.69
N THR A 601 -7.98 -9.19 -29.71
CA THR A 601 -7.36 -9.57 -28.44
C THR A 601 -6.19 -10.53 -28.63
N ALA A 602 -6.36 -11.59 -29.42
CA ALA A 602 -5.28 -12.54 -29.70
C ALA A 602 -4.06 -11.87 -30.35
N ILE A 603 -4.28 -10.94 -31.28
CA ILE A 603 -3.23 -10.14 -31.92
C ILE A 603 -2.56 -9.22 -30.89
N ALA A 604 -3.33 -8.51 -30.07
CA ALA A 604 -2.81 -7.62 -29.04
C ALA A 604 -1.95 -8.36 -28.01
N LEU A 605 -2.36 -9.57 -27.59
CA LEU A 605 -1.57 -10.46 -26.74
C LEU A 605 -0.23 -10.83 -27.40
N CYS A 606 -0.24 -11.20 -28.68
CA CYS A 606 0.99 -11.54 -29.40
C CYS A 606 1.94 -10.33 -29.56
N LEU A 607 1.40 -9.13 -29.83
CA LEU A 607 2.18 -7.90 -29.90
C LEU A 607 2.77 -7.53 -28.54
N ALA A 608 1.99 -7.66 -27.46
CA ALA A 608 2.47 -7.47 -26.11
C ALA A 608 3.65 -8.38 -25.77
N ALA A 609 3.57 -9.65 -26.16
CA ALA A 609 4.65 -10.62 -25.98
C ALA A 609 5.94 -10.26 -26.75
N TYR A 610 5.85 -9.50 -27.84
CA TYR A 610 7.02 -9.00 -28.58
C TYR A 610 7.72 -7.82 -27.87
N ILE A 611 6.94 -6.98 -27.19
CA ILE A 611 7.45 -5.78 -26.49
C ILE A 611 8.10 -6.14 -25.16
N ILE A 612 7.61 -7.18 -24.49
CA ILE A 612 8.13 -7.61 -23.18
C ILE A 612 9.48 -8.34 -23.39
N PRO A 613 10.62 -7.84 -22.86
CA PRO A 613 11.95 -8.41 -23.09
C PRO A 613 12.22 -9.70 -22.28
N ASN A 614 11.20 -10.52 -22.05
CA ASN A 614 11.29 -11.71 -21.21
C ASN A 614 11.56 -12.97 -22.04
N LYS A 615 12.56 -13.77 -21.65
CA LYS A 615 12.97 -14.99 -22.36
C LYS A 615 11.90 -16.09 -22.36
N THR A 616 10.88 -16.00 -21.51
CA THR A 616 9.79 -16.98 -21.41
C THR A 616 8.62 -16.73 -22.37
N CYS A 617 8.48 -15.53 -22.95
CA CYS A 617 7.36 -15.20 -23.84
C CYS A 617 7.72 -15.43 -25.32
N CYS A 618 6.82 -16.05 -26.10
CA CYS A 618 7.04 -16.28 -27.53
C CYS A 618 5.83 -15.89 -28.39
N ALA A 619 5.88 -14.67 -28.96
CA ALA A 619 4.83 -14.15 -29.83
C ALA A 619 4.53 -15.03 -31.07
N LYS A 620 5.57 -15.60 -31.70
CA LYS A 620 5.42 -16.47 -32.88
C LYS A 620 4.66 -17.76 -32.55
N THR A 621 4.97 -18.37 -31.41
CA THR A 621 4.26 -19.56 -30.93
C THR A 621 2.84 -19.20 -30.53
N GLY A 622 2.62 -18.06 -29.87
CA GLY A 622 1.29 -17.52 -29.57
C GLY A 622 0.35 -17.48 -30.78
N LEU A 623 0.75 -16.82 -31.87
CA LEU A 623 -0.09 -16.70 -33.06
C LEU A 623 -0.33 -18.05 -33.76
N LYS A 624 0.69 -18.93 -33.77
CA LYS A 624 0.58 -20.27 -34.36
C LYS A 624 -0.39 -21.15 -33.57
N THR A 625 -0.32 -21.11 -32.24
CA THR A 625 -1.22 -21.85 -31.35
C THR A 625 -2.64 -21.29 -31.44
N ALA A 626 -2.81 -19.97 -31.44
CA ALA A 626 -4.11 -19.33 -31.62
C ALA A 626 -4.83 -19.82 -32.90
N ARG A 627 -4.14 -19.87 -34.04
CA ARG A 627 -4.73 -20.33 -35.31
C ARG A 627 -5.06 -21.82 -35.33
N LYS A 628 -4.28 -22.65 -34.63
CA LYS A 628 -4.44 -24.11 -34.65
C LYS A 628 -5.48 -24.59 -33.64
N ASP A 629 -5.45 -24.04 -32.44
CA ASP A 629 -6.19 -24.58 -31.31
C ASP A 629 -7.50 -23.80 -31.02
N CYS A 630 -7.74 -22.65 -31.66
CA CYS A 630 -8.95 -21.84 -31.40
C CYS A 630 -10.27 -22.59 -31.65
N SER A 631 -10.27 -23.60 -32.53
CA SER A 631 -11.47 -24.37 -32.87
C SER A 631 -11.81 -25.48 -31.85
N GLN A 632 -10.94 -25.72 -30.87
CA GLN A 632 -11.19 -26.75 -29.85
C GLN A 632 -12.22 -26.31 -28.81
N CYS A 633 -12.44 -25.01 -28.63
CA CYS A 633 -13.40 -24.49 -27.66
C CYS A 633 -14.84 -24.49 -28.22
N SER A 634 -15.83 -24.64 -27.34
CA SER A 634 -17.25 -24.67 -27.72
C SER A 634 -17.78 -23.36 -28.32
N SER A 635 -17.19 -22.22 -27.96
CA SER A 635 -17.44 -20.90 -28.56
C SER A 635 -16.39 -20.62 -29.64
N PRO A 636 -16.79 -20.07 -30.81
CA PRO A 636 -15.87 -19.68 -31.88
C PRO A 636 -14.91 -18.53 -31.50
N ASN A 637 -15.14 -17.88 -30.35
CA ASN A 637 -14.40 -16.70 -29.90
C ASN A 637 -13.41 -17.02 -28.80
N ALA A 638 -13.85 -17.73 -27.76
CA ALA A 638 -13.07 -17.97 -26.55
C ALA A 638 -11.69 -18.61 -26.82
N GLY A 639 -11.63 -19.52 -27.81
CA GLY A 639 -10.39 -20.22 -28.17
C GLY A 639 -9.27 -19.31 -28.69
N TRP A 640 -9.57 -18.14 -29.27
CA TRP A 640 -8.55 -17.24 -29.82
C TRP A 640 -7.62 -16.64 -28.76
N PRO A 641 -8.13 -15.89 -27.76
CA PRO A 641 -7.27 -15.30 -26.73
C PRO A 641 -6.63 -16.36 -25.83
N MET A 642 -7.34 -17.44 -25.48
CA MET A 642 -6.79 -18.51 -24.64
C MET A 642 -5.64 -19.26 -25.31
N ALA A 643 -5.81 -19.66 -26.57
CA ALA A 643 -4.74 -20.34 -27.30
C ALA A 643 -3.55 -19.42 -27.61
N ALA A 644 -3.79 -18.11 -27.80
CA ALA A 644 -2.73 -17.12 -27.89
C ALA A 644 -1.93 -17.06 -26.58
N MET A 645 -2.60 -16.99 -25.43
CA MET A 645 -1.95 -16.96 -24.10
C MET A 645 -1.14 -18.25 -23.84
N ALA A 646 -1.72 -19.42 -24.10
CA ALA A 646 -1.04 -20.71 -24.00
C ALA A 646 0.24 -20.76 -24.84
N GLY A 647 0.16 -20.30 -26.10
CA GLY A 647 1.31 -20.27 -27.00
C GLY A 647 2.37 -19.23 -26.62
N ILE A 648 1.97 -18.07 -26.09
CA ILE A 648 2.88 -17.02 -25.61
C ILE A 648 3.70 -17.53 -24.43
N LEU A 649 3.05 -18.16 -23.47
CA LEU A 649 3.68 -18.63 -22.23
C LEU A 649 4.29 -20.04 -22.36
N GLN A 650 4.02 -20.73 -23.48
CA GLN A 650 4.45 -22.11 -23.74
C GLN A 650 3.92 -23.11 -22.69
N VAL A 651 2.69 -22.89 -22.24
CA VAL A 651 2.00 -23.73 -21.26
C VAL A 651 0.83 -24.47 -21.88
N ARG A 652 0.45 -25.60 -21.26
CA ARG A 652 -0.76 -26.35 -21.59
C ARG A 652 -1.94 -25.80 -20.79
N LEU A 653 -2.99 -25.35 -21.48
CA LEU A 653 -4.25 -24.94 -20.86
C LEU A 653 -5.32 -26.00 -21.17
N GLU A 654 -5.82 -26.68 -20.15
CA GLU A 654 -6.69 -27.85 -20.32
C GLU A 654 -7.95 -27.78 -19.43
N LYS A 655 -9.08 -28.03 -20.09
CA LYS A 655 -10.33 -28.38 -19.44
C LYS A 655 -10.64 -29.84 -19.75
N LYS A 656 -10.44 -30.70 -18.74
CA LYS A 656 -10.56 -32.16 -18.84
C LYS A 656 -11.90 -32.55 -19.49
N GLY A 657 -11.83 -33.32 -20.57
CA GLY A 657 -13.00 -33.78 -21.32
C GLY A 657 -13.59 -32.79 -22.33
N GLU A 658 -13.06 -31.57 -22.43
CA GLU A 658 -13.55 -30.55 -23.39
C GLU A 658 -12.47 -30.12 -24.38
N TYR A 659 -11.34 -29.57 -23.94
CA TYR A 659 -10.29 -29.04 -24.82
C TYR A 659 -8.90 -29.05 -24.18
N CYS A 660 -7.84 -29.00 -25.01
CA CYS A 660 -6.46 -28.92 -24.56
C CYS A 660 -5.64 -28.01 -25.51
N LEU A 661 -5.44 -26.76 -25.10
CA LEU A 661 -4.72 -25.74 -25.87
C LEU A 661 -3.22 -25.79 -25.59
N GLY A 662 -2.40 -25.63 -26.63
CA GLY A 662 -0.94 -25.62 -26.50
C GLY A 662 -0.28 -27.00 -26.45
N LYS A 663 -1.05 -28.10 -26.54
CA LYS A 663 -0.55 -29.49 -26.47
C LYS A 663 0.56 -29.81 -27.48
N ASN A 664 0.52 -29.18 -28.66
CA ASN A 664 1.46 -29.44 -29.75
C ASN A 664 2.74 -28.58 -29.69
N ILE A 665 2.96 -27.84 -28.61
CA ILE A 665 4.17 -27.04 -28.40
C ILE A 665 5.30 -27.95 -27.91
N ILE A 666 6.47 -27.86 -28.55
CA ILE A 666 7.65 -28.65 -28.18
C ILE A 666 8.13 -28.20 -26.79
N GLY A 667 8.20 -29.13 -25.83
CA GLY A 667 8.61 -28.84 -24.45
C GLY A 667 7.58 -28.07 -23.63
N VAL A 668 6.29 -28.19 -23.99
CA VAL A 668 5.17 -27.59 -23.25
C VAL A 668 5.21 -27.97 -21.77
N LYS A 669 4.95 -26.99 -20.89
CA LYS A 669 4.95 -27.17 -19.44
C LYS A 669 3.55 -27.01 -18.87
N ASP A 670 3.37 -27.52 -17.66
CA ASP A 670 2.17 -27.24 -16.88
C ASP A 670 2.22 -25.82 -16.29
N PRO A 671 1.09 -25.11 -16.21
CA PRO A 671 1.04 -23.75 -15.73
C PRO A 671 1.44 -23.65 -14.25
N ASN A 672 2.21 -22.63 -13.90
CA ASN A 672 2.60 -22.36 -12.52
C ASN A 672 2.36 -20.89 -12.13
N PRO A 673 2.55 -20.49 -10.85
CA PRO A 673 2.28 -19.13 -10.40
C PRO A 673 3.11 -18.05 -11.10
N SER A 674 4.32 -18.39 -11.55
CA SER A 674 5.16 -17.45 -12.30
C SER A 674 4.61 -17.17 -13.69
N ASP A 675 3.95 -18.15 -14.32
CA ASP A 675 3.26 -17.97 -15.59
C ASP A 675 2.04 -17.08 -15.45
N ILE A 676 1.32 -17.14 -14.33
CA ILE A 676 0.22 -16.20 -14.03
C ILE A 676 0.75 -14.76 -13.99
N ARG A 677 1.90 -14.52 -13.37
CA ARG A 677 2.53 -13.19 -13.34
C ARG A 677 2.97 -12.73 -14.74
N ALA A 678 3.51 -13.64 -15.54
CA ALA A 678 3.87 -13.35 -16.92
C ALA A 678 2.63 -13.04 -17.77
N GLY A 679 1.58 -13.87 -17.67
CA GLY A 679 0.29 -13.67 -18.33
C GLY A 679 -0.38 -12.35 -17.93
N HIS A 680 -0.32 -12.00 -16.64
CA HIS A 680 -0.75 -10.69 -16.15
C HIS A 680 -0.03 -9.53 -16.84
N TRP A 681 1.30 -9.61 -16.99
CA TRP A 681 2.07 -8.58 -17.68
C TRP A 681 1.71 -8.50 -19.16
N VAL A 682 1.58 -9.65 -19.83
CA VAL A 682 1.15 -9.72 -21.23
C VAL A 682 -0.25 -9.10 -21.38
N ALA A 683 -1.19 -9.41 -20.49
CA ALA A 683 -2.54 -8.87 -20.50
C ALA A 683 -2.57 -7.35 -20.27
N GLN A 684 -1.78 -6.81 -19.32
CA GLN A 684 -1.70 -5.36 -19.10
C GLN A 684 -1.13 -4.63 -20.31
N VAL A 685 -0.05 -5.15 -20.90
CA VAL A 685 0.55 -4.53 -22.10
C VAL A 685 -0.40 -4.64 -23.29
N ALA A 686 -1.09 -5.77 -23.48
CA ALA A 686 -2.09 -5.95 -24.53
C ALA A 686 -3.28 -4.99 -24.37
N GLY A 687 -3.75 -4.79 -23.14
CA GLY A 687 -4.75 -3.78 -22.81
C GLY A 687 -4.25 -2.36 -23.15
N GLY A 688 -3.02 -2.01 -22.74
CA GLY A 688 -2.42 -0.72 -23.06
C GLY A 688 -2.29 -0.46 -24.57
N LEU A 689 -1.86 -1.47 -25.34
CA LEU A 689 -1.79 -1.40 -26.81
C LEU A 689 -3.17 -1.24 -27.44
N SER A 690 -4.18 -1.96 -26.94
CA SER A 690 -5.54 -1.89 -27.45
C SER A 690 -6.19 -0.54 -27.16
N LEU A 691 -5.96 0.03 -25.97
CA LEU A 691 -6.38 1.37 -25.61
C LEU A 691 -5.73 2.42 -26.50
N LEU A 692 -4.43 2.31 -26.73
CA LEU A 692 -3.70 3.21 -27.64
C LEU A 692 -4.26 3.13 -29.07
N ALA A 693 -4.49 1.92 -29.58
CA ALA A 693 -5.10 1.73 -30.88
C ALA A 693 -6.50 2.35 -30.97
N ALA A 694 -7.34 2.17 -29.94
CA ALA A 694 -8.66 2.78 -29.85
C ALA A 694 -8.59 4.32 -29.90
N ILE A 695 -7.68 4.94 -29.13
CA ILE A 695 -7.46 6.39 -29.14
C ILE A 695 -7.03 6.87 -30.53
N ILE A 696 -6.11 6.16 -31.18
CA ILE A 696 -5.66 6.48 -32.54
C ILE A 696 -6.83 6.43 -33.54
N VAL A 697 -7.68 5.40 -33.47
CA VAL A 697 -8.85 5.29 -34.35
C VAL A 697 -9.83 6.45 -34.11
N LEU A 698 -10.11 6.79 -32.85
CA LEU A 698 -10.98 7.93 -32.50
C LEU A 698 -10.40 9.27 -33.02
N LEU A 699 -9.07 9.43 -32.99
CA LEU A 699 -8.38 10.57 -33.59
C LEU A 699 -8.61 10.63 -35.09
N PHE A 700 -8.38 9.53 -35.81
CA PHE A 700 -8.61 9.48 -37.26
C PHE A 700 -10.06 9.73 -37.63
N GLN A 701 -11.02 9.15 -36.90
CA GLN A 701 -12.46 9.40 -37.13
C GLN A 701 -12.78 10.89 -37.01
N SER A 702 -12.23 11.58 -36.02
CA SER A 702 -12.47 13.02 -35.86
C SER A 702 -11.91 13.86 -37.01
N LEU A 703 -10.73 13.48 -37.53
CA LEU A 703 -10.10 14.14 -38.67
C LEU A 703 -10.89 13.94 -39.98
N ILE A 704 -11.53 12.77 -40.14
CA ILE A 704 -12.38 12.48 -41.29
C ILE A 704 -13.68 13.29 -41.21
N VAL A 705 -14.30 13.36 -40.03
CA VAL A 705 -15.54 14.12 -39.81
C VAL A 705 -15.32 15.63 -39.99
N HIS A 706 -14.17 16.17 -39.61
CA HIS A 706 -13.81 17.58 -39.87
C HIS A 706 -13.43 17.88 -41.33
N LYS A 707 -13.29 16.87 -42.19
CA LYS A 707 -13.02 17.02 -43.63
C LYS A 707 -14.24 16.73 -44.52
N GLY A 708 -15.42 16.52 -43.94
CA GLY A 708 -16.68 16.48 -44.71
C GLY A 708 -17.07 17.88 -45.20
N PRO A 709 -17.77 17.99 -46.36
CA PRO A 709 -18.09 19.26 -47.01
C PRO A 709 -18.93 20.22 -46.16
#